data_AF-A0A199VEN8-F1
#
_entry.id   AF-A0A199VEN8-F1
#
_cell.length_a   1.000
_cell.length_b   1.000
_cell.length_c   1.000
_cell.angle_alpha   90.00
_cell.angle_beta   90.00
_cell.angle_gamma   90.00
#
_symmetry.space_group_name_H-M   'P 1'
#
loop_
_entity.id
_entity.type
_entity.pdbx_description
1 polymer ?
#
loop_
_entity_poly.entity_id
_entity_poly.type
_entity_poly.pdbx_seq_one_letter_code
_entity_poly.pdbx_strand_id
1 'polypeptide(L)'
;MASPPPHPVLASRSLALVALSLSFAGRGIEISDWNIGLVFSIKLLSIEHSEHRKRQAKRISPKQSPLNMAFQPPGEEKNEAPDSTSDSTLHNRQNTLSGTILETDVTAAGRRREELPNVRPEDLIGMIKNAQKNILLLNQARVRALEDADKILAEKESLQAEINVLEMKLAETDAQLKVAAQEKVNVELLEDQIERLKRRMVLRDTREGGTDVNTSESPLGAELNALREENMVLKDDIQTLKSKLTAVRETEERVGMLEKERSTLEVSFRELESKFAISQDDVMKLVPLQSECKALWEKVGNLQTFLDNLTKQAEQAASVLQQNHELQKKVEKLEASLEAINESKLQLEKSEYIDELLQQKVKTLEEHLQISDQEMHSLIELYQESVKEFQDALNKLKEESERRSLELDSNDMPGEFWSQLLLTVDGWFLEKKISSNDAKLLREMVWKRDSQIRDAYLACKGMGEREIVAKFLKLTLHGTSPGLHIVHIAAEMAPVAKVGGLGDVVSGLCKALQRKGHLVEIVVPKYDCMNCELITDLKVLDVVVQSYFDGQQFNNKIWVGTVEGLPVYFIEPHHPARFFLRGQYYGEHDDFKRFSFFSRAALELVYQAGKKPDIIHCHDWQTAFVAPLYWDIYATRGFDSARICFTCHNFEYQGTAPASELASCGLDVDHLNRPDRMQDRSAHDRINTVKGAIVYSNIVTTVSPTYAQEVRSAEGGRGLNDTLKFHARKFVGILNGIDTDTWNPSSDSFVRVQYNADDLQGKAANKDAVRKHMNLSTKDASQPLVGCITRLVPQKGVHLIRHAIYKTLELGGQFVLLGSSPVPYIQREFEGIANHFQSNPHVRLLLKYDDALSHLIYAASDLFVIPSIFEPCGLTQMIAMRYGSVPIVRKTGGLNDSVFDIDDKTIPVQFRNGFTFVKPDEQALSSAMERAFKYYNQNPEIWQQLVQKVMRMDFSWDSSAAQYEELYEMSVARARASARA
;
A
#
# COMPACT_ATOMS: atom_id res chain seq x y z
N MET A 1 48.46 13.62 63.28
CA MET A 1 49.85 13.27 63.64
C MET A 1 50.73 13.48 62.41
N ALA A 2 52.01 13.85 62.59
CA ALA A 2 53.13 13.96 61.61
C ALA A 2 52.81 14.40 60.16
N SER A 3 53.25 15.53 59.58
CA SER A 3 54.53 16.29 59.61
C SER A 3 55.61 15.77 58.61
N PRO A 4 56.38 16.65 57.90
CA PRO A 4 56.61 16.50 56.44
C PRO A 4 58.12 16.53 55.96
N PRO A 5 58.57 17.37 54.98
CA PRO A 5 58.86 16.97 53.58
C PRO A 5 60.38 16.76 53.24
N PRO A 6 61.26 17.65 52.67
CA PRO A 6 61.14 18.95 51.96
C PRO A 6 61.99 19.18 50.64
N HIS A 7 61.39 19.80 49.61
CA HIS A 7 62.00 20.86 48.72
C HIS A 7 63.21 20.55 47.76
N PRO A 8 63.68 21.51 46.89
CA PRO A 8 63.10 22.70 46.20
C PRO A 8 63.52 22.85 44.68
N VAL A 9 63.53 24.10 44.13
CA VAL A 9 64.22 24.64 42.89
C VAL A 9 63.40 24.63 41.58
N LEU A 10 63.23 25.72 40.77
CA LEU A 10 63.50 27.18 40.87
C LEU A 10 62.68 28.01 39.82
N ALA A 11 62.49 29.33 40.07
CA ALA A 11 62.40 30.47 39.12
C ALA A 11 61.33 30.52 37.98
N SER A 12 61.31 31.57 37.13
CA SER A 12 60.61 32.87 37.35
C SER A 12 60.55 33.80 36.12
N ARG A 13 59.43 34.54 35.93
CA ARG A 13 59.24 35.86 35.24
C ARG A 13 59.65 36.09 33.74
N SER A 14 58.64 36.50 32.94
CA SER A 14 58.59 37.71 32.08
C SER A 14 59.25 37.85 30.68
N LEU A 15 58.39 38.15 29.69
CA LEU A 15 58.47 39.18 28.60
C LEU A 15 59.34 39.03 27.31
N ALA A 16 58.79 39.61 26.22
CA ALA A 16 59.41 40.15 24.97
C ALA A 16 60.00 39.17 23.91
N LEU A 17 60.19 39.51 22.61
CA LEU A 17 59.47 40.34 21.58
C LEU A 17 60.12 40.09 20.17
N VAL A 18 59.73 40.81 19.08
CA VAL A 18 60.34 40.86 17.70
C VAL A 18 59.96 39.63 16.80
N ALA A 19 59.39 39.69 15.57
CA ALA A 19 59.54 40.46 14.29
C ALA A 19 60.63 39.88 13.32
N LEU A 20 60.66 40.04 11.98
CA LEU A 20 60.05 40.99 11.02
C LEU A 20 60.14 40.46 9.53
N SER A 21 59.51 41.16 8.56
CA SER A 21 59.77 41.16 7.07
C SER A 21 59.18 40.04 6.14
N LEU A 22 59.23 40.14 4.79
CA LEU A 22 58.59 41.09 3.82
C LEU A 22 58.93 40.76 2.31
N SER A 23 58.22 41.39 1.35
CA SER A 23 58.58 41.63 -0.10
C SER A 23 58.52 40.48 -1.15
N PHE A 24 58.25 40.68 -2.48
CA PHE A 24 57.57 41.75 -3.28
C PHE A 24 57.31 41.31 -4.77
N ALA A 25 56.49 42.10 -5.53
CA ALA A 25 56.34 42.19 -7.03
C ALA A 25 55.66 41.06 -7.86
N GLY A 26 54.99 41.31 -9.01
CA GLY A 26 54.48 42.58 -9.61
C GLY A 26 54.11 42.54 -11.14
N ARG A 27 53.32 43.54 -11.63
CA ARG A 27 52.87 43.86 -13.04
C ARG A 27 51.72 43.00 -13.64
N GLY A 28 50.84 43.47 -14.55
CA GLY A 28 50.51 44.83 -15.08
C GLY A 28 49.86 44.83 -16.51
N ILE A 29 49.19 45.94 -16.94
CA ILE A 29 48.68 46.28 -18.33
C ILE A 29 47.36 45.58 -18.77
N GLU A 30 46.39 46.10 -19.57
CA GLU A 30 45.66 47.40 -19.81
C GLU A 30 44.48 47.14 -20.81
N ILE A 31 43.23 47.61 -20.59
CA ILE A 31 42.46 48.71 -21.29
C ILE A 31 41.83 48.42 -22.69
N SER A 32 40.67 49.06 -22.96
CA SER A 32 39.87 49.25 -24.22
C SER A 32 38.68 48.28 -24.48
N ASP A 33 37.55 48.69 -25.10
CA ASP A 33 36.87 50.01 -25.20
C ASP A 33 35.38 49.87 -25.65
N TRP A 34 34.54 50.88 -25.30
CA TRP A 34 33.30 51.43 -25.92
C TRP A 34 32.25 50.50 -26.63
N ASN A 35 30.92 50.53 -26.47
CA ASN A 35 29.86 51.54 -26.14
C ASN A 35 28.97 51.92 -27.36
N ILE A 36 27.64 52.10 -27.14
CA ILE A 36 26.55 52.48 -28.10
C ILE A 36 26.14 51.34 -29.08
N GLY A 37 24.87 51.03 -29.39
CA GLY A 37 23.53 51.62 -29.07
C GLY A 37 22.43 50.52 -29.12
N LEU A 38 21.18 50.65 -29.63
CA LEU A 38 20.21 51.71 -30.01
C LEU A 38 18.92 50.93 -30.50
N VAL A 39 17.63 51.34 -30.44
CA VAL A 39 16.84 52.32 -29.66
C VAL A 39 15.30 52.07 -29.87
N PHE A 40 14.48 52.02 -28.78
CA PHE A 40 12.98 52.06 -28.76
C PHE A 40 12.19 50.95 -29.54
N SER A 41 10.87 50.72 -29.40
CA SER A 41 9.76 51.43 -28.70
C SER A 41 8.62 50.47 -28.31
N ILE A 42 7.87 50.75 -27.23
CA ILE A 42 6.52 50.19 -26.97
C ILE A 42 5.58 51.31 -26.48
N LYS A 43 4.34 51.32 -27.00
CA LYS A 43 3.19 52.11 -26.50
C LYS A 43 1.94 51.22 -26.57
N LEU A 44 1.15 51.16 -25.49
CA LEU A 44 -0.19 51.77 -25.35
C LEU A 44 -1.19 51.32 -26.44
N LEU A 45 -2.39 50.79 -26.13
CA LEU A 45 -3.27 51.07 -24.99
C LEU A 45 -4.18 49.88 -24.58
N SER A 46 -4.87 50.05 -23.46
CA SER A 46 -5.92 49.18 -22.89
C SER A 46 -7.16 49.01 -23.78
N ILE A 47 -8.00 48.03 -23.44
CA ILE A 47 -9.48 48.15 -23.51
C ILE A 47 -10.11 47.22 -22.45
N GLU A 48 -11.26 47.62 -21.93
CA GLU A 48 -12.02 46.96 -20.86
C GLU A 48 -13.40 46.47 -21.35
N HIS A 49 -13.94 45.42 -20.71
CA HIS A 49 -15.38 45.07 -20.66
C HIS A 49 -16.11 44.83 -22.03
N SER A 50 -17.27 44.17 -22.13
CA SER A 50 -17.95 43.16 -21.30
C SER A 50 -18.87 42.27 -22.16
N GLU A 51 -19.20 41.10 -21.63
CA GLU A 51 -20.37 40.23 -21.87
C GLU A 51 -21.26 40.28 -23.16
N HIS A 52 -21.63 39.06 -23.61
CA HIS A 52 -23.02 38.50 -23.62
C HIS A 52 -23.65 37.98 -24.96
N ARG A 53 -24.43 36.89 -24.82
CA ARG A 53 -25.52 36.34 -25.70
C ARG A 53 -25.23 35.57 -27.01
N LYS A 54 -24.96 34.26 -26.85
CA LYS A 54 -25.74 33.07 -27.31
C LYS A 54 -26.55 33.07 -28.65
N ARG A 55 -26.44 31.92 -29.36
CA ARG A 55 -27.30 31.31 -30.42
C ARG A 55 -27.26 31.97 -31.81
N GLN A 56 -26.98 31.26 -32.91
CA GLN A 56 -27.70 30.06 -33.39
C GLN A 56 -26.80 29.09 -34.20
N ALA A 57 -27.20 27.82 -34.27
CA ALA A 57 -26.73 26.86 -35.27
C ALA A 57 -27.92 26.01 -35.75
N LYS A 58 -28.00 25.74 -37.06
CA LYS A 58 -29.04 24.90 -37.68
C LYS A 58 -28.39 23.85 -38.59
N ARG A 59 -28.93 22.63 -38.52
CA ARG A 59 -28.72 21.47 -39.40
C ARG A 59 -28.25 21.81 -40.82
N ILE A 60 -27.34 20.99 -41.37
CA ILE A 60 -27.65 20.03 -42.46
C ILE A 60 -26.46 19.07 -42.68
N SER A 61 -26.78 17.81 -42.92
CA SER A 61 -25.91 16.72 -43.43
C SER A 61 -26.61 16.11 -44.67
N PRO A 62 -26.10 15.09 -45.40
CA PRO A 62 -24.82 14.37 -45.26
C PRO A 62 -24.06 14.19 -46.61
N LYS A 63 -22.93 13.45 -46.64
CA LYS A 63 -22.72 12.20 -47.44
C LYS A 63 -21.25 11.82 -47.72
N GLN A 64 -21.06 10.49 -47.83
CA GLN A 64 -20.15 9.73 -48.70
C GLN A 64 -18.61 9.86 -48.58
N SER A 65 -18.01 8.73 -48.18
CA SER A 65 -16.71 8.21 -48.62
C SER A 65 -16.79 7.76 -50.11
N PRO A 66 -15.68 7.55 -50.86
CA PRO A 66 -14.78 6.41 -50.63
C PRO A 66 -13.27 6.61 -50.95
N LEU A 67 -12.56 5.48 -50.96
CA LEU A 67 -11.13 5.17 -51.08
C LEU A 67 -10.30 5.80 -52.23
N ASN A 68 -8.97 5.70 -52.04
CA ASN A 68 -7.93 5.10 -52.93
C ASN A 68 -6.85 5.98 -53.60
N MET A 69 -5.59 5.49 -53.44
CA MET A 69 -4.44 5.54 -54.39
C MET A 69 -3.85 6.92 -54.79
N ALA A 70 -2.65 7.02 -55.40
CA ALA A 70 -1.36 6.31 -55.26
C ALA A 70 -0.30 6.96 -56.19
N PHE A 71 0.99 6.99 -55.78
CA PHE A 71 2.20 7.18 -56.65
C PHE A 71 2.33 8.58 -57.34
N GLN A 72 3.48 9.10 -57.82
CA GLN A 72 4.93 8.80 -57.69
C GLN A 72 5.78 10.08 -58.02
N PRO A 73 7.11 10.13 -57.73
CA PRO A 73 8.05 11.20 -58.12
C PRO A 73 8.98 10.82 -59.30
N PRO A 74 9.65 11.81 -59.93
CA PRO A 74 11.12 11.98 -59.81
C PRO A 74 11.52 13.46 -59.60
N GLY A 75 12.79 13.89 -59.54
CA GLY A 75 14.11 13.23 -59.63
C GLY A 75 15.21 14.10 -58.96
N GLU A 76 16.39 13.53 -58.63
CA GLU A 76 17.66 13.67 -59.40
C GLU A 76 18.43 15.00 -59.16
N GLU A 77 19.76 15.07 -59.06
CA GLU A 77 20.86 14.07 -59.09
C GLU A 77 21.70 14.12 -57.76
N LYS A 78 22.88 13.50 -57.51
CA LYS A 78 23.84 12.70 -58.30
C LYS A 78 24.63 11.72 -57.38
N ASN A 79 25.66 11.06 -57.91
CA ASN A 79 26.50 10.04 -57.25
C ASN A 79 27.93 10.54 -56.95
N GLU A 80 28.65 9.90 -56.02
CA GLU A 80 29.70 8.91 -56.34
C GLU A 80 30.30 8.25 -55.07
N ALA A 81 30.92 7.07 -55.25
CA ALA A 81 31.65 6.28 -54.25
C ALA A 81 32.85 5.58 -54.96
N PRO A 82 33.89 5.10 -54.23
CA PRO A 82 33.85 3.67 -53.86
C PRO A 82 34.64 3.23 -52.60
N ASP A 83 34.28 2.02 -52.14
CA ASP A 83 35.07 0.95 -51.49
C ASP A 83 36.18 1.15 -50.41
N SER A 84 35.90 0.51 -49.26
CA SER A 84 36.69 -0.58 -48.64
C SER A 84 37.89 -0.32 -47.68
N THR A 85 37.85 -1.10 -46.59
CA THR A 85 38.96 -1.75 -45.84
C THR A 85 40.10 -0.93 -45.17
N SER A 86 39.96 -0.82 -43.84
CA SER A 86 40.91 -1.31 -42.80
C SER A 86 42.30 -0.70 -42.53
N ASP A 87 42.48 -0.37 -41.25
CA ASP A 87 43.61 -0.72 -40.35
C ASP A 87 44.68 0.35 -39.98
N SER A 88 45.20 0.21 -38.74
CA SER A 88 46.33 0.91 -38.07
C SER A 88 46.30 2.46 -38.01
N THR A 89 46.13 3.18 -36.89
CA THR A 89 46.75 3.18 -35.52
C THR A 89 48.06 3.99 -35.38
N LEU A 90 48.08 4.87 -34.34
CA LEU A 90 49.26 5.53 -33.72
C LEU A 90 49.98 6.63 -34.56
N HIS A 91 50.68 7.64 -34.03
CA HIS A 91 51.01 8.08 -32.65
C HIS A 91 50.85 9.62 -32.53
N ASN A 92 50.43 10.21 -31.40
CA ASN A 92 51.27 10.71 -30.28
C ASN A 92 50.34 11.52 -29.33
N ARG A 93 50.58 11.77 -28.03
CA ARG A 93 51.74 11.49 -27.15
C ARG A 93 51.30 11.41 -25.68
N GLN A 94 51.90 10.47 -24.92
CA GLN A 94 52.39 10.50 -23.52
C GLN A 94 51.65 11.39 -22.47
N ASN A 95 51.19 10.84 -21.32
CA ASN A 95 51.97 10.50 -20.10
C ASN A 95 52.62 11.74 -19.41
N THR A 96 52.73 11.89 -18.09
CA THR A 96 52.83 10.94 -16.94
C THR A 96 52.40 11.72 -15.67
N LEU A 97 51.75 11.23 -14.60
CA LEU A 97 51.92 10.06 -13.70
C LEU A 97 53.14 10.12 -12.74
N SER A 98 52.91 10.47 -11.47
CA SER A 98 53.68 10.23 -10.21
C SER A 98 52.86 10.85 -9.07
N GLY A 99 52.85 10.42 -7.79
CA GLY A 99 53.91 9.99 -6.87
C GLY A 99 53.91 11.01 -5.69
N THR A 100 54.04 10.67 -4.40
CA THR A 100 54.67 9.51 -3.74
C THR A 100 54.04 9.23 -2.36
N ILE A 101 54.36 8.06 -1.77
CA ILE A 101 53.93 7.54 -0.45
C ILE A 101 54.76 8.13 0.72
N LEU A 102 54.26 8.05 1.96
CA LEU A 102 54.93 7.94 3.31
C LEU A 102 54.10 8.71 4.38
N GLU A 103 53.90 8.26 5.63
CA GLU A 103 54.19 6.99 6.33
C GLU A 103 53.22 6.78 7.54
N THR A 104 53.50 5.85 8.46
CA THR A 104 52.79 5.47 9.71
C THR A 104 52.63 6.65 10.71
N ASP A 105 51.79 6.64 11.76
CA ASP A 105 51.68 5.59 12.80
C ASP A 105 50.41 5.71 13.71
N VAL A 106 50.38 4.93 14.81
CA VAL A 106 49.20 4.52 15.59
C VAL A 106 48.96 5.31 16.90
N THR A 107 47.69 5.33 17.36
CA THR A 107 47.16 5.79 18.67
C THR A 107 47.29 7.26 19.11
N ALA A 108 46.15 7.93 19.28
CA ALA A 108 45.69 8.51 20.56
C ALA A 108 44.22 8.95 20.48
N ALA A 109 43.51 9.00 21.63
CA ALA A 109 42.11 9.43 21.68
C ALA A 109 41.96 10.96 21.68
N GLY A 110 41.01 11.49 20.89
CA GLY A 110 40.69 12.92 20.88
C GLY A 110 39.24 13.19 20.49
N ARG A 111 38.47 13.82 21.38
CA ARG A 111 37.08 14.23 21.11
C ARG A 111 37.03 15.26 19.98
N ARG A 112 36.13 15.09 19.02
CA ARG A 112 35.60 16.18 18.20
C ARG A 112 34.08 16.19 18.27
N ARG A 113 33.49 17.37 18.21
CA ARG A 113 32.05 17.54 17.98
C ARG A 113 31.79 17.24 16.50
N GLU A 114 30.68 16.57 16.22
CA GLU A 114 30.00 16.75 14.95
C GLU A 114 29.04 17.92 15.12
N GLU A 115 29.19 18.95 14.29
CA GLU A 115 28.30 20.10 14.26
C GLU A 115 27.24 19.85 13.18
N LEU A 116 25.97 19.98 13.54
CA LEU A 116 24.85 19.77 12.62
C LEU A 116 24.92 20.77 11.44
N PRO A 117 24.57 20.35 10.21
CA PRO A 117 24.70 21.20 9.04
C PRO A 117 23.79 22.44 9.16
N ASN A 118 24.41 23.61 9.05
CA ASN A 118 23.75 24.89 9.22
C ASN A 118 22.94 25.24 7.96
N VAL A 119 21.69 24.79 7.90
CA VAL A 119 20.74 25.04 6.79
C VAL A 119 20.55 26.55 6.61
N ARG A 120 20.73 27.04 5.38
CA ARG A 120 20.71 28.48 5.13
C ARG A 120 19.30 29.00 4.93
N PRO A 121 19.00 30.28 5.26
CA PRO A 121 17.71 30.90 4.96
C PRO A 121 17.32 30.78 3.48
N GLU A 122 18.30 30.84 2.57
CA GLU A 122 18.10 30.61 1.12
C GLU A 122 17.44 29.26 0.82
N ASP A 123 17.89 28.18 1.47
CA ASP A 123 17.39 26.81 1.25
C ASP A 123 15.94 26.68 1.68
N LEU A 124 15.59 27.28 2.83
CA LEU A 124 14.23 27.27 3.37
C LEU A 124 13.25 28.02 2.44
N ILE A 125 13.68 29.15 1.88
CA ILE A 125 12.92 29.90 0.87
C ILE A 125 12.75 29.08 -0.42
N GLY A 126 13.78 28.32 -0.82
CA GLY A 126 13.70 27.35 -1.92
C GLY A 126 12.66 26.25 -1.67
N MET A 127 12.64 25.68 -0.46
CA MET A 127 11.65 24.68 -0.05
C MET A 127 10.22 25.24 -0.06
N ILE A 128 10.01 26.46 0.45
CA ILE A 128 8.69 27.12 0.46
C ILE A 128 8.19 27.38 -0.97
N LYS A 129 9.04 27.88 -1.87
CA LYS A 129 8.69 28.09 -3.28
C LYS A 129 8.36 26.78 -4.01
N ASN A 130 9.08 25.69 -3.71
CA ASN A 130 8.75 24.37 -4.23
C ASN A 130 7.43 23.82 -3.67
N ALA A 131 7.13 24.05 -2.38
CA ALA A 131 5.85 23.67 -1.78
C ALA A 131 4.67 24.42 -2.44
N GLN A 132 4.79 25.74 -2.62
CA GLN A 132 3.78 26.55 -3.34
C GLN A 132 3.56 26.06 -4.79
N LYS A 133 4.65 25.78 -5.52
CA LYS A 133 4.58 25.24 -6.89
C LYS A 133 3.88 23.86 -6.94
N ASN A 134 4.14 23.00 -5.95
CA ASN A 134 3.48 21.70 -5.84
C ASN A 134 1.99 21.83 -5.51
N ILE A 135 1.61 22.75 -4.63
CA ILE A 135 0.19 23.05 -4.32
C ILE A 135 -0.54 23.56 -5.56
N LEU A 136 0.08 24.46 -6.35
CA LEU A 136 -0.50 24.96 -7.59
C LEU A 136 -0.72 23.84 -8.63
N LEU A 137 0.26 22.95 -8.79
CA LEU A 137 0.14 21.76 -9.65
C LEU A 137 -0.95 20.79 -9.17
N LEU A 138 -1.08 20.58 -7.85
CA LEU A 138 -2.11 19.73 -7.27
C LEU A 138 -3.52 20.29 -7.51
N ASN A 139 -3.68 21.62 -7.40
CA ASN A 139 -4.94 22.29 -7.68
C ASN A 139 -5.27 22.28 -9.18
N GLN A 140 -4.29 22.44 -10.08
CA GLN A 140 -4.50 22.27 -11.53
C GLN A 140 -4.92 20.83 -11.89
N ALA A 141 -4.35 19.82 -11.22
CA ALA A 141 -4.77 18.42 -11.40
C ALA A 141 -6.21 18.18 -10.90
N ARG A 142 -6.60 18.80 -9.78
CA ARG A 142 -7.97 18.76 -9.25
C ARG A 142 -8.99 19.38 -10.20
N VAL A 143 -8.69 20.52 -10.82
CA VAL A 143 -9.60 21.15 -11.80
C VAL A 143 -9.83 20.22 -12.99
N ARG A 144 -8.78 19.65 -13.58
CA ARG A 144 -8.93 18.69 -14.69
C ARG A 144 -9.72 17.44 -14.32
N ALA A 145 -9.52 16.91 -13.11
CA ALA A 145 -10.29 15.77 -12.61
C ALA A 145 -11.78 16.08 -12.43
N LEU A 146 -12.17 17.35 -12.23
CA LEU A 146 -13.57 17.79 -12.24
C LEU A 146 -14.09 17.96 -13.68
N GLU A 147 -13.30 18.55 -14.59
CA GLU A 147 -13.64 18.66 -16.01
C GLU A 147 -13.87 17.27 -16.66
N ASP A 148 -13.03 16.29 -16.36
CA ASP A 148 -13.20 14.89 -16.80
C ASP A 148 -14.43 14.23 -16.15
N ALA A 149 -14.75 14.53 -14.88
CA ALA A 149 -15.93 13.99 -14.20
C ALA A 149 -17.24 14.53 -14.78
N ASP A 150 -17.32 15.84 -15.07
CA ASP A 150 -18.47 16.46 -15.75
C ASP A 150 -18.66 15.89 -17.16
N LYS A 151 -17.56 15.60 -17.88
CA LYS A 151 -17.61 14.92 -19.18
C LYS A 151 -18.16 13.49 -19.07
N ILE A 152 -17.73 12.72 -18.06
CA ILE A 152 -18.23 11.37 -17.79
C ILE A 152 -19.73 11.40 -17.42
N LEU A 153 -20.19 12.42 -16.69
CA LEU A 153 -21.61 12.63 -16.40
C LEU A 153 -22.42 12.89 -17.69
N ALA A 154 -21.93 13.75 -18.58
CA ALA A 154 -22.59 14.02 -19.87
C ALA A 154 -22.63 12.77 -20.78
N GLU A 155 -21.55 11.97 -20.82
CA GLU A 155 -21.53 10.69 -21.55
C GLU A 155 -22.52 9.67 -20.94
N LYS A 156 -22.64 9.61 -19.61
CA LYS A 156 -23.63 8.78 -18.91
C LYS A 156 -25.08 9.20 -19.25
N GLU A 157 -25.39 10.49 -19.27
CA GLU A 157 -26.72 10.98 -19.65
C GLU A 157 -27.07 10.63 -21.10
N SER A 158 -26.10 10.71 -22.03
CA SER A 158 -26.29 10.29 -23.42
C SER A 158 -26.57 8.79 -23.54
N LEU A 159 -25.81 7.95 -22.82
CA LEU A 159 -26.01 6.49 -22.80
C LEU A 159 -27.35 6.10 -22.19
N GLN A 160 -27.80 6.79 -21.13
CA GLN A 160 -29.13 6.55 -20.56
C GLN A 160 -30.25 6.90 -21.56
N ALA A 161 -30.09 7.96 -22.35
CA ALA A 161 -31.06 8.29 -23.41
C ALA A 161 -31.11 7.21 -24.52
N GLU A 162 -29.97 6.60 -24.87
CA GLU A 162 -29.93 5.47 -25.82
C GLU A 162 -30.58 4.20 -25.25
N ILE A 163 -30.34 3.88 -23.96
CA ILE A 163 -30.98 2.75 -23.26
C ILE A 163 -32.51 2.89 -23.32
N ASN A 164 -33.05 4.05 -22.95
CA ASN A 164 -34.50 4.28 -22.96
C ASN A 164 -35.12 4.12 -24.38
N VAL A 165 -34.37 4.44 -25.44
CA VAL A 165 -34.80 4.22 -26.84
C VAL A 165 -34.76 2.74 -27.25
N LEU A 166 -33.83 1.96 -26.69
CA LEU A 166 -33.77 0.51 -26.89
C LEU A 166 -34.88 -0.21 -26.14
N GLU A 167 -35.22 0.22 -24.91
CA GLU A 167 -36.36 -0.29 -24.13
C GLU A 167 -37.70 -0.06 -24.86
N MET A 168 -37.91 1.13 -25.44
CA MET A 168 -39.09 1.38 -26.29
C MET A 168 -39.18 0.42 -27.48
N LYS A 169 -38.06 0.14 -28.16
CA LYS A 169 -38.02 -0.81 -29.28
C LYS A 169 -38.27 -2.25 -28.84
N LEU A 170 -37.77 -2.64 -27.67
CA LEU A 170 -38.00 -3.96 -27.09
C LEU A 170 -39.50 -4.17 -26.83
N ALA A 171 -40.18 -3.18 -26.24
CA ALA A 171 -41.62 -3.19 -26.02
C ALA A 171 -42.42 -3.23 -27.34
N GLU A 172 -41.95 -2.57 -28.40
CA GLU A 172 -42.54 -2.65 -29.74
C GLU A 172 -42.41 -4.06 -30.33
N THR A 173 -41.24 -4.71 -30.20
CA THR A 173 -41.04 -6.09 -30.67
C THR A 173 -41.84 -7.12 -29.86
N ASP A 174 -41.97 -6.94 -28.54
CA ASP A 174 -42.82 -7.78 -27.68
C ASP A 174 -44.31 -7.68 -28.06
N ALA A 175 -44.76 -6.50 -28.50
CA ALA A 175 -46.11 -6.31 -29.03
C ALA A 175 -46.31 -7.02 -30.38
N GLN A 176 -45.34 -6.93 -31.30
CA GLN A 176 -45.37 -7.63 -32.59
C GLN A 176 -45.36 -9.16 -32.41
N LEU A 177 -44.55 -9.68 -31.47
CA LEU A 177 -44.52 -11.12 -31.14
C LEU A 177 -45.87 -11.63 -30.60
N LYS A 178 -46.57 -10.83 -29.79
CA LYS A 178 -47.93 -11.18 -29.31
C LYS A 178 -48.95 -11.22 -30.44
N VAL A 179 -48.86 -10.34 -31.44
CA VAL A 179 -49.72 -10.39 -32.63
C VAL A 179 -49.44 -11.66 -33.45
N ALA A 180 -48.16 -11.97 -33.72
CA ALA A 180 -47.78 -13.19 -34.44
C ALA A 180 -48.22 -14.48 -33.72
N ALA A 181 -48.16 -14.51 -32.38
CA ALA A 181 -48.69 -15.62 -31.58
C ALA A 181 -50.22 -15.76 -31.71
N GLN A 182 -50.95 -14.64 -31.74
CA GLN A 182 -52.40 -14.62 -31.94
C GLN A 182 -52.80 -15.10 -33.35
N GLU A 183 -52.01 -14.76 -34.37
CA GLU A 183 -52.18 -15.25 -35.74
C GLU A 183 -51.91 -16.76 -35.84
N LYS A 184 -50.88 -17.28 -35.16
CA LYS A 184 -50.61 -18.73 -35.11
C LYS A 184 -51.81 -19.52 -34.57
N VAL A 185 -52.43 -19.06 -33.48
CA VAL A 185 -53.63 -19.70 -32.90
C VAL A 185 -54.81 -19.67 -33.87
N ASN A 186 -54.96 -18.60 -34.67
CA ASN A 186 -56.00 -18.54 -35.71
C ASN A 186 -55.73 -19.53 -36.87
N VAL A 187 -54.47 -19.76 -37.24
CA VAL A 187 -54.10 -20.76 -38.25
C VAL A 187 -54.39 -22.17 -37.74
N GLU A 188 -53.96 -22.52 -36.52
CA GLU A 188 -54.23 -23.82 -35.90
C GLU A 188 -55.75 -24.11 -35.79
N LEU A 189 -56.56 -23.08 -35.51
CA LEU A 189 -58.03 -23.17 -35.50
C LEU A 189 -58.63 -23.39 -36.90
N LEU A 190 -58.05 -22.81 -37.95
CA LEU A 190 -58.48 -23.02 -39.34
C LEU A 190 -58.11 -24.42 -39.84
N GLU A 191 -56.94 -24.95 -39.44
CA GLU A 191 -56.52 -26.31 -39.78
C GLU A 191 -57.47 -27.37 -39.17
N ASP A 192 -57.86 -27.23 -37.90
CA ASP A 192 -58.87 -28.11 -37.28
C ASP A 192 -60.26 -27.97 -37.96
N GLN A 193 -60.65 -26.77 -38.43
CA GLN A 193 -61.87 -26.62 -39.22
C GLN A 193 -61.80 -27.34 -40.57
N ILE A 194 -60.68 -27.24 -41.29
CA ILE A 194 -60.44 -27.96 -42.56
C ILE A 194 -60.45 -29.47 -42.32
N GLU A 195 -59.83 -29.94 -41.25
CA GLU A 195 -59.78 -31.35 -40.89
C GLU A 195 -61.16 -31.91 -40.48
N ARG A 196 -61.96 -31.13 -39.73
CA ARG A 196 -63.38 -31.41 -39.46
C ARG A 196 -64.29 -31.35 -40.69
N LEU A 197 -63.86 -30.72 -41.79
CA LEU A 197 -64.55 -30.75 -43.08
C LEU A 197 -64.14 -31.97 -43.90
N LYS A 198 -62.83 -32.29 -44.00
CA LYS A 198 -62.32 -33.51 -44.65
C LYS A 198 -62.99 -34.77 -44.10
N ARG A 199 -63.03 -34.93 -42.77
CA ARG A 199 -63.71 -36.07 -42.12
C ARG A 199 -65.21 -36.14 -42.44
N ARG A 200 -65.85 -35.01 -42.72
CA ARG A 200 -67.28 -34.92 -43.07
C ARG A 200 -67.56 -35.24 -44.54
N MET A 201 -66.57 -35.12 -45.41
CA MET A 201 -66.63 -35.58 -46.80
C MET A 201 -66.36 -37.10 -46.88
N VAL A 202 -65.33 -37.59 -46.19
CA VAL A 202 -65.00 -39.04 -46.13
C VAL A 202 -66.14 -39.89 -45.56
N LEU A 203 -66.97 -39.33 -44.68
CA LEU A 203 -68.20 -39.97 -44.16
C LEU A 203 -69.42 -39.91 -45.11
N ARG A 204 -69.28 -39.35 -46.31
CA ARG A 204 -70.36 -39.18 -47.29
C ARG A 204 -70.23 -40.10 -48.51
N ASP A 205 -69.00 -40.41 -48.91
CA ASP A 205 -68.69 -41.20 -50.12
C ASP A 205 -68.64 -42.73 -49.88
N THR A 206 -69.11 -43.22 -48.73
CA THR A 206 -69.20 -44.65 -48.41
C THR A 206 -70.63 -45.21 -48.47
N ARG A 207 -71.40 -44.76 -49.47
CA ARG A 207 -72.63 -45.42 -49.94
C ARG A 207 -72.72 -45.30 -51.47
N GLU A 208 -73.00 -46.42 -52.12
CA GLU A 208 -73.15 -46.59 -53.59
C GLU A 208 -71.83 -46.44 -54.40
N GLY A 209 -71.40 -47.37 -55.27
CA GLY A 209 -71.81 -48.78 -55.44
C GLY A 209 -71.69 -49.32 -56.87
N GLY A 210 -70.69 -50.17 -57.15
CA GLY A 210 -70.49 -50.85 -58.45
C GLY A 210 -69.81 -50.00 -59.53
N THR A 211 -69.31 -50.54 -60.66
CA THR A 211 -69.23 -51.97 -61.09
C THR A 211 -68.09 -52.15 -62.12
N ASP A 212 -67.79 -53.40 -62.52
CA ASP A 212 -66.69 -53.77 -63.43
C ASP A 212 -66.74 -53.18 -64.86
N VAL A 213 -65.58 -53.16 -65.56
CA VAL A 213 -65.34 -53.88 -66.84
C VAL A 213 -63.85 -53.78 -67.24
N ASN A 214 -63.41 -54.65 -68.17
CA ASN A 214 -62.01 -55.05 -68.35
C ASN A 214 -61.31 -54.45 -69.60
N THR A 215 -59.97 -54.43 -69.58
CA THR A 215 -59.01 -54.36 -70.73
C THR A 215 -59.13 -53.25 -71.80
N SER A 216 -58.15 -52.33 -71.82
CA SER A 216 -57.36 -51.95 -73.02
C SER A 216 -56.15 -51.07 -72.63
N GLU A 217 -55.13 -50.99 -73.49
CA GLU A 217 -53.85 -50.31 -73.19
C GLU A 217 -53.98 -48.77 -73.17
N SER A 218 -53.84 -48.13 -72.01
CA SER A 218 -53.59 -46.67 -71.85
C SER A 218 -53.22 -46.33 -70.38
N PRO A 219 -53.17 -45.05 -69.96
CA PRO A 219 -51.98 -44.34 -69.49
C PRO A 219 -51.44 -44.73 -68.09
N LEU A 220 -52.04 -45.71 -67.41
CA LEU A 220 -51.82 -46.04 -66.00
C LEU A 220 -50.36 -46.32 -65.63
N GLY A 221 -49.53 -46.83 -66.56
CA GLY A 221 -48.10 -47.04 -66.32
C GLY A 221 -47.30 -45.74 -66.18
N ALA A 222 -47.73 -44.66 -66.82
CA ALA A 222 -47.14 -43.33 -66.67
C ALA A 222 -47.64 -42.65 -65.39
N GLU A 223 -48.95 -42.72 -65.09
CA GLU A 223 -49.52 -42.19 -63.85
C GLU A 223 -48.95 -42.89 -62.60
N LEU A 224 -48.78 -44.22 -62.61
CA LEU A 224 -48.19 -44.96 -61.48
C LEU A 224 -46.71 -44.60 -61.24
N ASN A 225 -45.97 -44.25 -62.29
CA ASN A 225 -44.60 -43.77 -62.16
C ASN A 225 -44.56 -42.31 -61.70
N ALA A 226 -45.41 -41.43 -62.24
CA ALA A 226 -45.55 -40.05 -61.77
C ALA A 226 -45.96 -39.99 -60.28
N LEU A 227 -46.93 -40.81 -59.86
CA LEU A 227 -47.35 -40.94 -58.45
C LEU A 227 -46.24 -41.52 -57.56
N ARG A 228 -45.34 -42.36 -58.09
CA ARG A 228 -44.14 -42.83 -57.36
C ARG A 228 -43.08 -41.75 -57.22
N GLU A 229 -42.89 -40.95 -58.25
CA GLU A 229 -41.94 -39.84 -58.28
C GLU A 229 -42.42 -38.70 -57.36
N GLU A 230 -43.72 -38.38 -57.39
CA GLU A 230 -44.40 -37.49 -56.44
C GLU A 230 -44.34 -38.04 -55.01
N ASN A 231 -44.53 -39.35 -54.78
CA ASN A 231 -44.33 -39.95 -53.46
C ASN A 231 -42.86 -39.89 -52.98
N MET A 232 -41.89 -39.92 -53.89
CA MET A 232 -40.47 -39.72 -53.53
C MET A 232 -40.19 -38.27 -53.14
N VAL A 233 -40.72 -37.29 -53.90
CA VAL A 233 -40.63 -35.86 -53.55
C VAL A 233 -41.30 -35.59 -52.21
N LEU A 234 -42.55 -36.03 -52.02
CA LEU A 234 -43.27 -35.89 -50.75
C LEU A 234 -42.55 -36.55 -49.57
N LYS A 235 -41.81 -37.63 -49.80
CA LYS A 235 -41.01 -38.31 -48.77
C LYS A 235 -39.76 -37.52 -48.37
N ASP A 236 -39.08 -36.91 -49.34
CA ASP A 236 -37.95 -36.02 -49.08
C ASP A 236 -38.40 -34.67 -48.47
N ASP A 237 -39.58 -34.16 -48.85
CA ASP A 237 -40.22 -33.03 -48.19
C ASP A 237 -40.60 -33.36 -46.74
N ILE A 238 -41.19 -34.54 -46.46
CA ILE A 238 -41.46 -35.01 -45.09
C ILE A 238 -40.16 -35.16 -44.29
N GLN A 239 -39.07 -35.61 -44.91
CA GLN A 239 -37.77 -35.72 -44.24
C GLN A 239 -37.14 -34.34 -43.98
N THR A 240 -37.36 -33.37 -44.89
CA THR A 240 -36.95 -31.96 -44.75
C THR A 240 -37.79 -31.21 -43.72
N LEU A 241 -39.08 -31.54 -43.59
CA LEU A 241 -39.95 -31.03 -42.54
C LEU A 241 -39.56 -31.60 -41.17
N LYS A 242 -39.15 -32.88 -41.10
CA LYS A 242 -38.61 -33.46 -39.86
C LYS A 242 -37.32 -32.80 -39.40
N SER A 243 -36.36 -32.52 -40.30
CA SER A 243 -35.12 -31.83 -39.92
C SER A 243 -35.35 -30.37 -39.51
N LYS A 244 -36.30 -29.68 -40.15
CA LYS A 244 -36.79 -28.37 -39.71
C LYS A 244 -37.46 -28.44 -38.33
N LEU A 245 -38.28 -29.47 -38.07
CA LEU A 245 -38.96 -29.64 -36.78
C LEU A 245 -37.98 -29.96 -35.64
N THR A 246 -36.90 -30.72 -35.88
CA THR A 246 -35.85 -30.89 -34.87
C THR A 246 -35.11 -29.59 -34.59
N ALA A 247 -34.82 -28.78 -35.60
CA ALA A 247 -34.21 -27.46 -35.40
C ALA A 247 -35.15 -26.50 -34.63
N VAL A 248 -36.46 -26.55 -34.88
CA VAL A 248 -37.45 -25.81 -34.07
C VAL A 248 -37.42 -26.26 -32.61
N ARG A 249 -37.39 -27.57 -32.33
CA ARG A 249 -37.30 -28.09 -30.95
C ARG A 249 -36.00 -27.66 -30.26
N GLU A 250 -34.88 -27.66 -30.97
CA GLU A 250 -33.60 -27.13 -30.47
C GLU A 250 -33.68 -25.63 -30.16
N THR A 251 -34.44 -24.85 -30.93
CA THR A 251 -34.71 -23.44 -30.59
C THR A 251 -35.67 -23.28 -29.41
N GLU A 252 -36.68 -24.14 -29.24
CA GLU A 252 -37.56 -24.12 -28.06
C GLU A 252 -36.80 -24.48 -26.78
N GLU A 253 -35.95 -25.52 -26.82
CA GLU A 253 -35.06 -25.89 -25.71
C GLU A 253 -34.11 -24.72 -25.34
N ARG A 254 -33.61 -23.99 -26.35
CA ARG A 254 -32.75 -22.82 -26.16
C ARG A 254 -33.50 -21.59 -25.63
N VAL A 255 -34.73 -21.35 -26.07
CA VAL A 255 -35.62 -20.31 -25.51
C VAL A 255 -35.93 -20.62 -24.04
N GLY A 256 -36.25 -21.88 -23.70
CA GLY A 256 -36.49 -22.29 -22.31
C GLY A 256 -35.27 -22.16 -21.38
N MET A 257 -34.04 -22.11 -21.91
CA MET A 257 -32.86 -21.69 -21.14
C MET A 257 -32.78 -20.17 -20.97
N LEU A 258 -33.01 -19.41 -22.05
CA LEU A 258 -33.02 -17.93 -21.99
C LEU A 258 -34.13 -17.38 -21.08
N GLU A 259 -35.29 -18.05 -20.98
CA GLU A 259 -36.35 -17.71 -20.02
C GLU A 259 -35.94 -17.96 -18.56
N LYS A 260 -35.12 -18.99 -18.29
CA LYS A 260 -34.55 -19.23 -16.96
C LYS A 260 -33.49 -18.19 -16.61
N GLU A 261 -32.62 -17.81 -17.56
CA GLU A 261 -31.66 -16.73 -17.37
C GLU A 261 -32.39 -15.39 -17.15
N ARG A 262 -33.42 -15.09 -17.95
CA ARG A 262 -34.30 -13.93 -17.77
C ARG A 262 -34.96 -13.90 -16.39
N SER A 263 -35.56 -15.00 -15.93
CA SER A 263 -36.21 -15.01 -14.60
C SER A 263 -35.20 -14.83 -13.45
N THR A 264 -33.97 -15.33 -13.62
CA THR A 264 -32.86 -15.10 -12.68
C THR A 264 -32.42 -13.63 -12.67
N LEU A 265 -32.37 -12.99 -13.84
CA LEU A 265 -32.11 -11.56 -13.99
C LEU A 265 -33.26 -10.70 -13.42
N GLU A 266 -34.53 -11.07 -13.60
CA GLU A 266 -35.69 -10.35 -13.04
C GLU A 266 -35.77 -10.44 -11.51
N VAL A 267 -35.22 -11.49 -10.89
CA VAL A 267 -35.03 -11.56 -9.43
C VAL A 267 -33.87 -10.65 -9.01
N SER A 268 -32.74 -10.73 -9.71
CA SER A 268 -31.55 -9.90 -9.44
C SER A 268 -31.84 -8.40 -9.59
N PHE A 269 -32.66 -8.02 -10.58
CA PHE A 269 -33.10 -6.65 -10.83
C PHE A 269 -33.98 -6.13 -9.69
N ARG A 270 -34.96 -6.91 -9.23
CA ARG A 270 -35.79 -6.54 -8.07
C ARG A 270 -34.99 -6.42 -6.77
N GLU A 271 -33.94 -7.22 -6.60
CA GLU A 271 -33.00 -7.05 -5.50
C GLU A 271 -32.16 -5.76 -5.64
N LEU A 272 -31.88 -5.32 -6.87
CA LEU A 272 -31.22 -4.06 -7.17
C LEU A 272 -32.15 -2.85 -6.94
N GLU A 273 -33.42 -2.93 -7.36
CA GLU A 273 -34.45 -1.92 -7.09
C GLU A 273 -34.64 -1.71 -5.59
N SER A 274 -34.69 -2.79 -4.81
CA SER A 274 -34.74 -2.75 -3.34
C SER A 274 -33.54 -2.01 -2.75
N LYS A 275 -32.32 -2.33 -3.20
CA LYS A 275 -31.08 -1.63 -2.79
C LYS A 275 -31.07 -0.16 -3.24
N PHE A 276 -31.65 0.16 -4.40
CA PHE A 276 -31.77 1.53 -4.91
C PHE A 276 -32.77 2.35 -4.10
N ALA A 277 -33.91 1.78 -3.69
CA ALA A 277 -34.87 2.42 -2.80
C ALA A 277 -34.26 2.73 -1.42
N ILE A 278 -33.50 1.80 -0.85
CA ILE A 278 -32.71 2.03 0.38
C ILE A 278 -31.68 3.16 0.16
N SER A 279 -31.01 3.17 -1.00
CA SER A 279 -30.05 4.21 -1.35
C SER A 279 -30.70 5.60 -1.53
N GLN A 280 -31.95 5.68 -1.99
CA GLN A 280 -32.70 6.95 -2.05
C GLN A 280 -33.03 7.50 -0.66
N ASP A 281 -33.37 6.65 0.30
CA ASP A 281 -33.57 7.04 1.70
C ASP A 281 -32.27 7.57 2.33
N ASP A 282 -31.12 6.99 1.99
CA ASP A 282 -29.80 7.51 2.39
C ASP A 282 -29.40 8.81 1.65
N VAL A 283 -29.86 9.01 0.41
CA VAL A 283 -29.72 10.31 -0.30
C VAL A 283 -30.57 11.40 0.36
N MET A 284 -31.75 11.09 0.91
CA MET A 284 -32.52 12.05 1.72
C MET A 284 -31.76 12.47 3.00
N LYS A 285 -30.95 11.59 3.57
CA LYS A 285 -30.08 11.87 4.74
C LYS A 285 -28.81 12.67 4.39
N LEU A 286 -28.47 12.82 3.10
CA LEU A 286 -27.33 13.61 2.64
C LEU A 286 -27.64 15.11 2.46
N VAL A 287 -28.92 15.51 2.44
CA VAL A 287 -29.34 16.91 2.26
C VAL A 287 -28.75 17.87 3.32
N PRO A 288 -28.68 17.55 4.62
CA PRO A 288 -28.04 18.42 5.63
C PRO A 288 -26.52 18.56 5.41
N LEU A 289 -25.85 17.48 5.02
CA LEU A 289 -24.41 17.47 4.74
C LEU A 289 -24.08 18.30 3.49
N GLN A 290 -25.00 18.40 2.52
CA GLN A 290 -24.85 19.32 1.38
C GLN A 290 -24.86 20.79 1.81
N SER A 291 -25.68 21.19 2.79
CA SER A 291 -25.65 22.56 3.32
C SER A 291 -24.39 22.87 4.14
N GLU A 292 -23.89 21.92 4.94
CA GLU A 292 -22.60 22.08 5.64
C GLU A 292 -21.43 22.18 4.66
N CYS A 293 -21.36 21.31 3.66
CA CYS A 293 -20.36 21.40 2.59
C CYS A 293 -20.41 22.74 1.87
N LYS A 294 -21.60 23.31 1.61
CA LYS A 294 -21.74 24.63 0.99
C LYS A 294 -21.21 25.75 1.89
N ALA A 295 -21.52 25.73 3.18
CA ALA A 295 -21.01 26.70 4.16
C ALA A 295 -19.49 26.58 4.37
N LEU A 296 -18.92 25.38 4.26
CA LEU A 296 -17.47 25.15 4.27
C LEU A 296 -16.80 25.70 3.01
N TRP A 297 -17.38 25.49 1.83
CA TRP A 297 -16.88 26.09 0.57
C TRP A 297 -16.89 27.61 0.60
N GLU A 298 -17.92 28.23 1.19
CA GLU A 298 -18.02 29.68 1.36
C GLU A 298 -16.91 30.22 2.28
N LYS A 299 -16.61 29.51 3.38
CA LYS A 299 -15.46 29.81 4.25
C LYS A 299 -14.11 29.65 3.54
N VAL A 300 -13.96 28.62 2.69
CA VAL A 300 -12.73 28.42 1.88
C VAL A 300 -12.56 29.54 0.85
N GLY A 301 -13.63 30.01 0.21
CA GLY A 301 -13.61 31.17 -0.69
C GLY A 301 -13.17 32.45 0.02
N ASN A 302 -13.66 32.70 1.24
CA ASN A 302 -13.28 33.84 2.07
C ASN A 302 -11.82 33.76 2.54
N LEU A 303 -11.32 32.56 2.84
CA LEU A 303 -9.90 32.34 3.17
C LEU A 303 -8.99 32.54 1.95
N GLN A 304 -9.43 32.15 0.75
CA GLN A 304 -8.68 32.38 -0.48
C GLN A 304 -8.57 33.87 -0.82
N THR A 305 -9.67 34.64 -0.73
CA THR A 305 -9.61 36.10 -0.97
C THR A 305 -8.79 36.83 0.10
N PHE A 306 -8.77 36.35 1.34
CA PHE A 306 -7.85 36.86 2.37
C PHE A 306 -6.37 36.56 2.03
N LEU A 307 -6.06 35.35 1.55
CA LEU A 307 -4.72 34.96 1.11
C LEU A 307 -4.25 35.76 -0.11
N ASP A 308 -5.14 36.02 -1.07
CA ASP A 308 -4.84 36.81 -2.27
C ASP A 308 -4.55 38.29 -1.91
N ASN A 309 -5.26 38.85 -0.93
CA ASN A 309 -5.00 40.19 -0.39
C ASN A 309 -3.66 40.26 0.38
N LEU A 310 -3.36 39.27 1.23
CA LEU A 310 -2.05 39.17 1.89
C LEU A 310 -0.90 39.03 0.87
N THR A 311 -1.13 38.30 -0.22
CA THR A 311 -0.15 38.14 -1.31
C THR A 311 0.11 39.48 -2.01
N LYS A 312 -0.93 40.26 -2.32
CA LYS A 312 -0.76 41.63 -2.85
C LYS A 312 -0.01 42.56 -1.90
N GLN A 313 -0.27 42.49 -0.59
CA GLN A 313 0.48 43.27 0.41
C GLN A 313 1.95 42.85 0.47
N ALA A 314 2.26 41.55 0.34
CA ALA A 314 3.62 41.06 0.25
C ALA A 314 4.34 41.52 -1.05
N GLU A 315 3.65 41.56 -2.18
CA GLU A 315 4.18 42.09 -3.45
C GLU A 315 4.42 43.61 -3.37
N GLN A 316 3.55 44.38 -2.71
CA GLN A 316 3.77 45.80 -2.43
C GLN A 316 4.98 46.01 -1.52
N ALA A 317 5.12 45.22 -0.45
CA ALA A 317 6.29 45.28 0.44
C ALA A 317 7.60 44.92 -0.30
N ALA A 318 7.57 43.94 -1.21
CA ALA A 318 8.71 43.59 -2.06
C ALA A 318 9.11 44.73 -3.01
N SER A 319 8.12 45.44 -3.57
CA SER A 319 8.36 46.64 -4.40
C SER A 319 9.03 47.76 -3.60
N VAL A 320 8.56 48.04 -2.38
CA VAL A 320 9.16 49.03 -1.48
C VAL A 320 10.59 48.63 -1.07
N LEU A 321 10.85 47.35 -0.81
CA LEU A 321 12.21 46.84 -0.56
C LEU A 321 13.13 47.02 -1.78
N GLN A 322 12.63 46.80 -2.99
CA GLN A 322 13.40 47.03 -4.21
C GLN A 322 13.72 48.53 -4.42
N GLN A 323 12.77 49.43 -4.14
CA GLN A 323 13.00 50.88 -4.16
C GLN A 323 14.03 51.31 -3.11
N ASN A 324 13.95 50.79 -1.88
CA ASN A 324 14.92 51.06 -0.82
C ASN A 324 16.33 50.58 -1.19
N HIS A 325 16.47 49.43 -1.86
CA HIS A 325 17.78 48.96 -2.31
C HIS A 325 18.33 49.77 -3.51
N GLU A 326 17.46 50.34 -4.35
CA GLU A 326 17.87 51.31 -5.38
C GLU A 326 18.24 52.68 -4.78
N LEU A 327 17.60 53.09 -3.68
CA LEU A 327 17.99 54.26 -2.89
C LEU A 327 19.35 54.05 -2.21
N GLN A 328 19.61 52.88 -1.61
CA GLN A 328 20.93 52.54 -1.06
C GLN A 328 22.05 52.69 -2.10
N LYS A 329 21.87 52.15 -3.31
CA LYS A 329 22.85 52.32 -4.41
C LYS A 329 23.02 53.76 -4.89
N LYS A 330 22.03 54.63 -4.69
CA LYS A 330 22.14 56.08 -4.95
C LYS A 330 22.88 56.78 -3.81
N VAL A 331 22.71 56.34 -2.55
CA VAL A 331 23.46 56.83 -1.38
C VAL A 331 24.93 56.42 -1.48
N GLU A 332 25.26 55.14 -1.69
CA GLU A 332 26.63 54.66 -1.89
C GLU A 332 27.37 55.42 -3.01
N LYS A 333 26.66 55.73 -4.11
CA LYS A 333 27.20 56.50 -5.23
C LYS A 333 27.38 57.99 -4.92
N LEU A 334 26.56 58.55 -4.04
CA LEU A 334 26.73 59.92 -3.53
C LEU A 334 27.87 59.99 -2.51
N GLU A 335 28.02 59.00 -1.63
CA GLU A 335 29.10 58.89 -0.65
C GLU A 335 30.47 58.75 -1.34
N ALA A 336 30.57 57.86 -2.34
CA ALA A 336 31.77 57.75 -3.18
C ALA A 336 32.06 59.04 -4.00
N SER A 337 31.03 59.84 -4.30
CA SER A 337 31.20 61.18 -4.89
C SER A 337 31.61 62.24 -3.87
N LEU A 338 31.33 62.02 -2.58
CA LEU A 338 31.65 62.93 -1.47
C LEU A 338 33.10 62.75 -0.99
N GLU A 339 33.56 61.50 -0.88
CA GLU A 339 34.95 61.18 -0.54
C GLU A 339 35.93 61.72 -1.60
N ALA A 340 35.55 61.68 -2.88
CA ALA A 340 36.32 62.24 -3.98
C ALA A 340 36.44 63.78 -4.01
N ILE A 341 35.72 64.49 -3.13
CA ILE A 341 35.61 65.97 -3.14
C ILE A 341 36.26 66.61 -1.89
N ASN A 342 36.84 65.83 -0.97
CA ASN A 342 37.30 66.34 0.33
C ASN A 342 38.83 66.55 0.48
N GLU A 343 39.58 66.64 -0.63
CA GLU A 343 40.91 67.26 -0.65
C GLU A 343 40.88 68.58 -1.46
N SER A 344 41.56 69.62 -0.95
CA SER A 344 41.80 70.93 -1.64
C SER A 344 40.67 71.98 -1.69
N LYS A 345 39.93 72.13 -0.59
CA LYS A 345 39.62 73.40 0.12
C LYS A 345 39.76 74.77 -0.63
N LEU A 346 38.71 75.62 -0.52
CA LEU A 346 38.58 77.05 -0.89
C LEU A 346 38.46 77.34 -2.43
N GLN A 347 37.65 78.29 -2.94
CA GLN A 347 36.89 79.41 -2.33
C GLN A 347 35.45 79.60 -2.89
N LEU A 348 34.73 80.54 -2.25
CA LEU A 348 33.41 81.12 -2.52
C LEU A 348 32.95 81.19 -4.00
N GLU A 349 31.70 80.79 -4.27
CA GLU A 349 30.57 81.68 -4.68
C GLU A 349 29.34 80.88 -5.15
N LYS A 350 28.38 80.59 -4.24
CA LYS A 350 26.99 80.17 -4.57
C LYS A 350 26.01 80.10 -3.39
N SER A 351 26.16 81.00 -2.41
CA SER A 351 25.42 80.90 -1.12
C SER A 351 23.90 81.01 -1.25
N GLU A 352 23.39 81.73 -2.25
CA GLU A 352 21.96 82.07 -2.37
C GLU A 352 21.10 80.87 -2.85
N TYR A 353 21.68 79.95 -3.64
CA TYR A 353 20.94 78.78 -4.16
C TYR A 353 20.67 77.71 -3.09
N ILE A 354 21.47 77.68 -2.02
CA ILE A 354 21.34 76.69 -0.94
C ILE A 354 20.21 77.06 0.01
N ASP A 355 20.02 78.35 0.31
CA ASP A 355 18.97 78.81 1.23
C ASP A 355 17.56 78.66 0.64
N GLU A 356 17.36 78.96 -0.65
CA GLU A 356 16.07 78.66 -1.33
C GLU A 356 15.77 77.15 -1.30
N LEU A 357 16.76 76.30 -1.61
CA LEU A 357 16.60 74.85 -1.62
C LEU A 357 16.35 74.29 -0.22
N LEU A 358 16.94 74.87 0.83
CA LEU A 358 16.68 74.52 2.22
C LEU A 358 15.27 74.92 2.66
N GLN A 359 14.83 76.16 2.37
CA GLN A 359 13.46 76.58 2.70
C GLN A 359 12.41 75.73 1.97
N GLN A 360 12.64 75.41 0.69
CA GLN A 360 11.76 74.53 -0.07
C GLN A 360 11.72 73.11 0.52
N LYS A 361 12.87 72.54 0.90
CA LYS A 361 12.93 71.22 1.56
C LYS A 361 12.31 71.20 2.95
N VAL A 362 12.49 72.25 3.76
CA VAL A 362 11.84 72.36 5.08
C VAL A 362 10.33 72.35 4.93
N LYS A 363 9.78 73.14 3.99
CA LYS A 363 8.33 73.15 3.73
C LYS A 363 7.81 71.78 3.28
N THR A 364 8.51 71.09 2.38
CA THR A 364 8.14 69.72 1.98
C THR A 364 8.25 68.72 3.14
N LEU A 365 9.20 68.90 4.06
CA LEU A 365 9.32 68.10 5.28
C LEU A 365 8.17 68.36 6.25
N GLU A 366 7.73 69.61 6.43
CA GLU A 366 6.57 69.96 7.24
C GLU A 366 5.28 69.38 6.66
N GLU A 367 5.08 69.48 5.34
CA GLU A 367 3.95 68.88 4.61
C GLU A 367 3.95 67.34 4.74
N HIS A 368 5.11 66.68 4.62
CA HIS A 368 5.24 65.23 4.82
C HIS A 368 5.06 64.81 6.29
N LEU A 369 5.53 65.60 7.26
CA LEU A 369 5.33 65.31 8.68
C LEU A 369 3.85 65.41 9.04
N GLN A 370 3.16 66.44 8.54
CA GLN A 370 1.74 66.64 8.77
C GLN A 370 0.88 65.52 8.16
N ILE A 371 1.24 65.03 6.96
CA ILE A 371 0.62 63.83 6.37
C ILE A 371 0.92 62.59 7.21
N SER A 372 2.18 62.38 7.63
CA SER A 372 2.57 61.20 8.42
C SER A 372 1.93 61.17 9.81
N ASP A 373 1.75 62.30 10.47
CA ASP A 373 1.00 62.42 11.73
C ASP A 373 -0.48 62.11 11.52
N GLN A 374 -1.06 62.52 10.38
CA GLN A 374 -2.46 62.26 10.04
C GLN A 374 -2.71 60.79 9.65
N GLU A 375 -1.75 60.15 8.99
CA GLU A 375 -1.71 58.70 8.78
C GLU A 375 -1.51 57.94 10.10
N MET A 376 -0.66 58.43 11.02
CA MET A 376 -0.53 57.84 12.36
C MET A 376 -1.80 57.97 13.19
N HIS A 377 -2.52 59.11 13.13
CA HIS A 377 -3.81 59.25 13.80
C HIS A 377 -4.85 58.27 13.22
N SER A 378 -4.93 58.14 11.89
CA SER A 378 -5.78 57.15 11.23
C SER A 378 -5.44 55.70 11.65
N LEU A 379 -4.15 55.36 11.69
CA LEU A 379 -3.68 54.06 12.18
C LEU A 379 -4.00 53.84 13.66
N ILE A 380 -3.91 54.86 14.51
CA ILE A 380 -4.25 54.80 15.94
C ILE A 380 -5.77 54.66 16.13
N GLU A 381 -6.60 55.35 15.35
CA GLU A 381 -8.06 55.17 15.37
C GLU A 381 -8.45 53.76 14.92
N LEU A 382 -7.88 53.25 13.83
CA LEU A 382 -8.06 51.86 13.38
C LEU A 382 -7.58 50.84 14.43
N TYR A 383 -6.49 51.13 15.15
CA TYR A 383 -6.02 50.27 16.25
C TYR A 383 -6.95 50.35 17.46
N GLN A 384 -7.54 51.51 17.75
CA GLN A 384 -8.53 51.67 18.83
C GLN A 384 -9.86 50.99 18.49
N GLU A 385 -10.33 51.06 17.24
CA GLU A 385 -11.48 50.27 16.78
C GLU A 385 -11.17 48.77 16.81
N SER A 386 -10.01 48.33 16.32
CA SER A 386 -9.63 46.90 16.35
C SER A 386 -9.48 46.37 17.78
N VAL A 387 -8.89 47.15 18.70
CA VAL A 387 -8.83 46.82 20.13
C VAL A 387 -10.23 46.80 20.75
N LYS A 388 -11.13 47.71 20.37
CA LYS A 388 -12.52 47.73 20.85
C LYS A 388 -13.33 46.54 20.33
N GLU A 389 -13.22 46.20 19.04
CA GLU A 389 -13.82 44.99 18.48
C GLU A 389 -13.28 43.73 19.14
N PHE A 390 -11.97 43.68 19.42
CA PHE A 390 -11.37 42.59 20.19
C PHE A 390 -11.91 42.54 21.63
N GLN A 391 -12.07 43.69 22.29
CA GLN A 391 -12.67 43.78 23.63
C GLN A 391 -14.13 43.31 23.64
N ASP A 392 -14.92 43.70 22.63
CA ASP A 392 -16.33 43.30 22.48
C ASP A 392 -16.47 41.82 22.07
N ALA A 393 -15.53 41.28 21.30
CA ALA A 393 -15.43 39.84 21.02
C ALA A 393 -15.02 39.05 22.28
N LEU A 394 -14.09 39.58 23.08
CA LEU A 394 -13.67 39.00 24.36
C LEU A 394 -14.82 39.03 25.38
N ASN A 395 -15.59 40.12 25.44
CA ASN A 395 -16.79 40.25 26.27
C ASN A 395 -17.88 39.28 25.82
N LYS A 396 -18.12 39.12 24.51
CA LYS A 396 -19.05 38.10 23.97
C LYS A 396 -18.61 36.68 24.31
N LEU A 397 -17.32 36.36 24.13
CA LEU A 397 -16.76 35.06 24.54
C LEU A 397 -16.86 34.84 26.05
N LYS A 398 -16.80 35.90 26.85
CA LYS A 398 -17.00 35.84 28.30
C LYS A 398 -18.47 35.61 28.69
N GLU A 399 -19.41 36.33 28.09
CA GLU A 399 -20.85 36.03 28.24
C GLU A 399 -21.21 34.62 27.75
N GLU A 400 -20.59 34.14 26.68
CA GLU A 400 -20.80 32.80 26.15
C GLU A 400 -20.15 31.73 27.05
N SER A 401 -19.00 32.02 27.65
CA SER A 401 -18.37 31.22 28.70
C SER A 401 -19.24 31.14 29.95
N GLU A 402 -19.79 32.28 30.41
CA GLU A 402 -20.68 32.34 31.58
C GLU A 402 -22.03 31.65 31.32
N ARG A 403 -22.58 31.74 30.09
CA ARG A 403 -23.73 30.90 29.67
C ARG A 403 -23.40 29.41 29.65
N ARG A 404 -22.26 29.01 29.08
CA ARG A 404 -21.79 27.61 29.07
C ARG A 404 -21.39 27.08 30.46
N SER A 405 -21.23 27.95 31.46
CA SER A 405 -20.94 27.59 32.85
C SER A 405 -22.20 27.25 33.67
N LEU A 406 -23.40 27.34 33.07
CA LEU A 406 -24.69 27.03 33.70
C LEU A 406 -25.29 25.68 33.27
N GLU A 407 -24.62 24.94 32.38
CA GLU A 407 -25.01 23.59 31.97
C GLU A 407 -23.83 22.61 32.12
N LEU A 408 -24.07 21.49 32.83
CA LEU A 408 -23.19 20.35 33.13
C LEU A 408 -22.23 20.45 34.34
N ASP A 409 -21.92 19.26 34.88
CA ASP A 409 -21.50 19.00 36.26
C ASP A 409 -20.10 19.45 36.69
N SER A 410 -19.96 19.65 37.99
CA SER A 410 -18.72 20.03 38.67
C SER A 410 -17.68 18.90 38.71
N ASN A 411 -16.80 18.80 37.70
CA ASN A 411 -15.51 18.08 37.83
C ASN A 411 -14.40 18.40 36.79
N ASP A 412 -14.62 19.23 35.77
CA ASP A 412 -13.54 19.70 34.87
C ASP A 412 -12.93 21.03 35.34
N MET A 413 -11.66 21.25 35.04
CA MET A 413 -10.91 22.45 35.45
C MET A 413 -11.07 23.59 34.43
N PRO A 414 -11.12 24.86 34.87
CA PRO A 414 -11.24 26.02 33.97
C PRO A 414 -10.16 26.06 32.88
N GLY A 415 -10.48 26.60 31.69
CA GLY A 415 -9.54 26.65 30.57
C GLY A 415 -8.20 27.33 30.89
N GLU A 416 -8.21 28.33 31.77
CA GLU A 416 -7.03 29.04 32.27
C GLU A 416 -6.02 28.11 32.97
N PHE A 417 -6.49 27.07 33.67
CA PHE A 417 -5.64 26.07 34.34
C PHE A 417 -4.75 25.34 33.34
N TRP A 418 -5.35 24.88 32.23
CA TRP A 418 -4.64 24.13 31.19
C TRP A 418 -3.65 25.03 30.43
N SER A 419 -4.02 26.28 30.16
CA SER A 419 -3.11 27.28 29.59
C SER A 419 -1.92 27.60 30.50
N GLN A 420 -2.15 27.77 31.81
CA GLN A 420 -1.08 27.99 32.79
C GLN A 420 -0.15 26.77 32.90
N LEU A 421 -0.71 25.56 32.83
CA LEU A 421 0.04 24.31 32.88
C LEU A 421 0.92 24.14 31.64
N LEU A 422 0.43 24.50 30.45
CA LEU A 422 1.19 24.50 29.20
C LEU A 422 2.39 25.46 29.26
N LEU A 423 2.16 26.70 29.69
CA LEU A 423 3.20 27.72 29.87
C LEU A 423 4.25 27.30 30.91
N THR A 424 3.85 26.53 31.93
CA THR A 424 4.79 25.98 32.94
C THR A 424 5.72 24.93 32.32
N VAL A 425 5.19 24.03 31.49
CA VAL A 425 5.98 23.04 30.74
C VAL A 425 6.94 23.72 29.76
N ASP A 426 6.47 24.75 29.04
CA ASP A 426 7.31 25.53 28.12
C ASP A 426 8.42 26.30 28.84
N GLY A 427 8.13 26.88 30.01
CA GLY A 427 9.12 27.51 30.88
C GLY A 427 10.23 26.54 31.28
N TRP A 428 9.87 25.35 31.81
CA TRP A 428 10.84 24.32 32.17
C TRP A 428 11.68 23.82 30.98
N PHE A 429 11.10 23.77 29.78
CA PHE A 429 11.83 23.43 28.55
C PHE A 429 12.85 24.50 28.17
N LEU A 430 12.45 25.78 28.17
CA LEU A 430 13.32 26.92 27.85
C LEU A 430 14.47 27.06 28.86
N GLU A 431 14.19 26.83 30.15
CA GLU A 431 15.19 26.79 31.23
C GLU A 431 16.03 25.50 31.26
N LYS A 432 15.77 24.54 30.36
CA LYS A 432 16.46 23.24 30.25
C LYS A 432 16.34 22.37 31.52
N LYS A 433 15.25 22.53 32.27
CA LYS A 433 14.88 21.71 33.44
C LYS A 433 14.28 20.35 33.04
N ILE A 434 13.77 20.22 31.81
CA ILE A 434 13.25 18.97 31.20
C ILE A 434 13.80 18.77 29.77
N SER A 435 13.78 17.55 29.22
CA SER A 435 14.24 17.32 27.84
C SER A 435 13.19 17.72 26.79
N SER A 436 13.60 17.78 25.52
CA SER A 436 12.69 18.05 24.40
C SER A 436 11.59 16.98 24.25
N ASN A 437 11.91 15.72 24.55
CA ASN A 437 10.95 14.63 24.47
C ASN A 437 9.95 14.68 25.63
N ASP A 438 10.44 14.96 26.85
CA ASP A 438 9.57 15.16 28.03
C ASP A 438 8.62 16.34 27.81
N ALA A 439 9.14 17.46 27.31
CA ALA A 439 8.34 18.64 27.01
C ALA A 439 7.27 18.36 25.94
N LYS A 440 7.57 17.56 24.92
CA LYS A 440 6.58 17.13 23.92
C LYS A 440 5.46 16.30 24.57
N LEU A 441 5.82 15.30 25.38
CA LEU A 441 4.87 14.42 26.06
C LEU A 441 3.97 15.19 27.03
N LEU A 442 4.52 16.07 27.87
CA LEU A 442 3.73 16.88 28.80
C LEU A 442 2.78 17.84 28.05
N ARG A 443 3.24 18.52 26.99
CA ARG A 443 2.36 19.35 26.14
C ARG A 443 1.18 18.53 25.60
N GLU A 444 1.43 17.31 25.15
CA GLU A 444 0.40 16.42 24.63
C GLU A 444 -0.61 15.97 25.71
N MET A 445 -0.15 15.69 26.93
CA MET A 445 -1.03 15.42 28.09
C MET A 445 -1.86 16.64 28.50
N VAL A 446 -1.27 17.85 28.51
CA VAL A 446 -2.02 19.10 28.78
C VAL A 446 -3.08 19.33 27.70
N TRP A 447 -2.72 19.15 26.42
CA TRP A 447 -3.63 19.35 25.29
C TRP A 447 -4.80 18.37 25.28
N LYS A 448 -4.56 17.11 25.70
CA LYS A 448 -5.59 16.08 25.88
C LYS A 448 -6.41 16.22 27.17
N ARG A 449 -6.15 17.23 28.02
CA ARG A 449 -6.72 17.41 29.37
C ARG A 449 -6.59 16.17 30.27
N ASP A 450 -5.42 15.53 30.26
CA ASP A 450 -5.19 14.29 30.99
C ASP A 450 -5.41 14.47 32.51
N SER A 451 -6.16 13.56 33.14
CA SER A 451 -6.41 13.62 34.59
C SER A 451 -5.14 13.41 35.40
N GLN A 452 -4.16 12.64 34.91
CA GLN A 452 -2.91 12.36 35.61
C GLN A 452 -2.05 13.61 35.78
N ILE A 453 -1.95 14.46 34.74
CA ILE A 453 -1.14 15.69 34.81
C ILE A 453 -1.84 16.77 35.65
N ARG A 454 -3.18 16.84 35.62
CA ARG A 454 -3.99 17.64 36.55
C ARG A 454 -3.78 17.22 38.00
N ASP A 455 -3.90 15.92 38.28
CA ASP A 455 -3.82 15.38 39.65
C ASP A 455 -2.39 15.48 40.19
N ALA A 456 -1.37 15.30 39.34
CA ALA A 456 0.02 15.61 39.68
C ALA A 456 0.23 17.09 40.03
N TYR A 457 -0.33 18.03 39.26
CA TYR A 457 -0.26 19.47 39.56
C TYR A 457 -0.93 19.82 40.89
N LEU A 458 -2.15 19.32 41.12
CA LEU A 458 -2.88 19.53 42.37
C LEU A 458 -2.10 18.96 43.57
N ALA A 459 -1.47 17.79 43.40
CA ALA A 459 -0.58 17.18 44.39
C ALA A 459 0.80 17.86 44.52
N CYS A 460 1.11 18.91 43.74
CA CYS A 460 2.34 19.71 43.84
C CYS A 460 2.16 21.02 44.63
N LYS A 461 0.95 21.32 45.11
CA LYS A 461 0.61 22.59 45.78
C LYS A 461 1.39 22.75 47.10
N GLY A 462 2.47 23.54 47.06
CA GLY A 462 3.38 23.79 48.19
C GLY A 462 4.69 22.99 48.17
N MET A 463 5.00 22.24 47.11
CA MET A 463 6.27 21.51 46.95
C MET A 463 7.40 22.41 46.39
N GLY A 464 8.65 22.00 46.58
CA GLY A 464 9.79 22.70 45.99
C GLY A 464 9.91 22.44 44.48
N GLU A 465 10.31 23.44 43.69
CA GLU A 465 10.28 23.37 42.21
C GLU A 465 10.95 22.11 41.62
N ARG A 466 12.10 21.69 42.17
CA ARG A 466 12.80 20.46 41.72
C ARG A 466 11.97 19.19 41.93
N GLU A 467 11.15 19.15 42.98
CA GLU A 467 10.25 18.04 43.29
C GLU A 467 9.01 18.05 42.39
N ILE A 468 8.53 19.24 42.02
CA ILE A 468 7.46 19.42 41.03
C ILE A 468 7.94 18.89 39.68
N VAL A 469 9.09 19.36 39.18
CA VAL A 469 9.70 18.85 37.93
C VAL A 469 9.91 17.33 38.01
N ALA A 470 10.41 16.80 39.14
CA ALA A 470 10.58 15.35 39.32
C ALA A 470 9.26 14.56 39.39
N LYS A 471 8.15 15.16 39.83
CA LYS A 471 6.81 14.55 39.74
C LYS A 471 6.28 14.56 38.31
N PHE A 472 6.49 15.63 37.55
CA PHE A 472 6.06 15.72 36.16
C PHE A 472 6.88 14.82 35.24
N LEU A 473 8.19 14.70 35.47
CA LEU A 473 9.05 13.73 34.76
C LEU A 473 8.69 12.27 35.07
N LYS A 474 7.96 11.97 36.16
CA LYS A 474 7.38 10.63 36.40
C LYS A 474 6.13 10.34 35.56
N LEU A 475 5.64 11.30 34.78
CA LEU A 475 4.62 11.10 33.74
C LEU A 475 5.25 10.93 32.33
N THR A 476 6.50 11.38 32.13
CA THR A 476 7.19 11.31 30.82
C THR A 476 8.23 10.20 30.72
N LEU A 477 8.86 9.83 31.84
CA LEU A 477 9.17 8.43 32.12
C LEU A 477 7.89 7.68 31.79
N HIS A 478 7.89 6.97 30.66
CA HIS A 478 6.68 6.35 30.17
C HIS A 478 6.11 5.48 31.28
N GLY A 479 4.80 5.53 31.44
CA GLY A 479 4.12 4.38 32.02
C GLY A 479 4.51 3.18 31.17
N THR A 480 5.44 2.36 31.67
CA THR A 480 5.47 0.96 31.32
C THR A 480 4.11 0.44 31.78
N SER A 481 3.14 0.41 30.85
CA SER A 481 2.12 -0.62 30.90
C SER A 481 2.90 -1.91 31.15
N PRO A 482 2.64 -2.63 32.27
CA PRO A 482 3.41 -3.83 32.58
C PRO A 482 3.24 -4.76 31.38
N GLY A 483 4.35 -5.03 30.68
CA GLY A 483 4.32 -5.46 29.29
C GLY A 483 3.42 -6.68 29.13
N LEU A 484 2.45 -6.58 28.21
CA LEU A 484 1.35 -7.54 28.09
C LEU A 484 1.88 -8.98 28.09
N HIS A 485 1.17 -9.87 28.79
CA HIS A 485 1.46 -11.30 28.67
C HIS A 485 0.76 -11.84 27.42
N ILE A 486 1.56 -12.13 26.38
CA ILE A 486 1.11 -12.53 25.06
C ILE A 486 1.55 -13.98 24.80
N VAL A 487 0.58 -14.88 24.60
CA VAL A 487 0.84 -16.28 24.25
C VAL A 487 0.45 -16.52 22.79
N HIS A 488 1.43 -16.81 21.94
CA HIS A 488 1.19 -17.24 20.56
C HIS A 488 0.99 -18.76 20.52
N ILE A 489 -0.04 -19.23 19.81
CA ILE A 489 -0.31 -20.66 19.57
C ILE A 489 -0.30 -20.87 18.05
N ALA A 490 0.65 -21.66 17.55
CA ALA A 490 0.89 -21.82 16.12
C ALA A 490 1.27 -23.27 15.76
N ALA A 491 1.16 -23.61 14.47
CA ALA A 491 1.66 -24.88 13.94
C ALA A 491 3.11 -24.80 13.43
N GLU A 492 3.63 -23.59 13.17
CA GLU A 492 5.01 -23.32 12.75
C GLU A 492 5.65 -22.23 13.62
N MET A 493 6.97 -22.30 13.75
CA MET A 493 7.85 -21.24 14.25
C MET A 493 9.22 -21.40 13.57
N ALA A 494 9.72 -20.34 12.93
CA ALA A 494 11.06 -20.36 12.36
C ALA A 494 12.15 -20.26 13.45
N PRO A 495 13.34 -20.85 13.27
CA PRO A 495 13.71 -21.82 12.22
C PRO A 495 13.32 -23.27 12.54
N VAL A 496 12.84 -23.54 13.76
CA VAL A 496 12.75 -24.91 14.34
C VAL A 496 11.66 -25.79 13.71
N ALA A 497 10.54 -25.21 13.30
CA ALA A 497 9.40 -25.90 12.70
C ALA A 497 8.79 -25.01 11.59
N LYS A 498 9.30 -25.12 10.37
CA LYS A 498 9.01 -24.20 9.26
C LYS A 498 8.65 -24.95 7.97
N VAL A 499 7.58 -24.52 7.32
CA VAL A 499 7.13 -24.95 5.98
C VAL A 499 7.00 -23.74 5.03
N GLY A 500 6.73 -22.56 5.58
CA GLY A 500 6.72 -21.31 4.83
C GLY A 500 6.70 -20.07 5.73
N GLY A 501 6.16 -18.97 5.21
CA GLY A 501 6.19 -17.66 5.87
C GLY A 501 5.38 -17.56 7.18
N LEU A 502 4.55 -18.55 7.53
CA LEU A 502 3.84 -18.54 8.82
C LEU A 502 4.83 -18.64 9.98
N GLY A 503 5.79 -19.57 9.90
CA GLY A 503 6.86 -19.68 10.89
C GLY A 503 7.74 -18.43 10.98
N ASP A 504 8.03 -17.79 9.85
CA ASP A 504 8.81 -16.54 9.80
C ASP A 504 8.05 -15.37 10.47
N VAL A 505 6.73 -15.28 10.24
CA VAL A 505 5.86 -14.25 10.87
C VAL A 505 5.75 -14.47 12.37
N VAL A 506 5.52 -15.71 12.83
CA VAL A 506 5.43 -16.02 14.27
C VAL A 506 6.69 -15.57 14.97
N SER A 507 7.88 -15.95 14.48
CA SER A 507 9.15 -15.60 15.12
C SER A 507 9.44 -14.10 15.05
N GLY A 508 9.31 -13.48 13.88
CA GLY A 508 9.61 -12.05 13.70
C GLY A 508 8.69 -11.12 14.50
N LEU A 509 7.38 -11.38 14.50
CA LEU A 509 6.42 -10.63 15.31
C LEU A 509 6.68 -10.83 16.81
N CYS A 510 6.96 -12.07 17.24
CA CYS A 510 7.27 -12.35 18.65
C CYS A 510 8.55 -11.66 19.12
N LYS A 511 9.63 -11.64 18.31
CA LYS A 511 10.85 -10.89 18.60
C LYS A 511 10.56 -9.39 18.75
N ALA A 512 9.80 -8.79 17.84
CA ALA A 512 9.47 -7.36 17.90
C ALA A 512 8.61 -7.00 19.13
N LEU A 513 7.64 -7.83 19.48
CA LEU A 513 6.82 -7.69 20.70
C LEU A 513 7.67 -7.87 21.99
N GLN A 514 8.65 -8.79 21.98
CA GLN A 514 9.60 -8.96 23.07
C GLN A 514 10.55 -7.75 23.20
N ARG A 515 11.03 -7.19 22.08
CA ARG A 515 11.82 -5.93 22.06
C ARG A 515 11.04 -4.71 22.57
N LYS A 516 9.71 -4.71 22.41
CA LYS A 516 8.79 -3.73 23.02
C LYS A 516 8.55 -3.96 24.53
N GLY A 517 9.13 -5.00 25.12
CA GLY A 517 9.09 -5.27 26.56
C GLY A 517 7.89 -6.11 27.02
N HIS A 518 7.14 -6.71 26.11
CA HIS A 518 6.07 -7.64 26.45
C HIS A 518 6.60 -9.01 26.88
N LEU A 519 5.87 -9.71 27.76
CA LEU A 519 6.15 -11.12 28.04
C LEU A 519 5.54 -11.98 26.92
N VAL A 520 6.36 -12.30 25.92
CA VAL A 520 5.95 -13.14 24.78
C VAL A 520 6.35 -14.60 25.03
N GLU A 521 5.40 -15.52 24.87
CA GLU A 521 5.63 -16.96 24.93
C GLU A 521 4.98 -17.65 23.72
N ILE A 522 5.58 -18.74 23.24
CA ILE A 522 5.10 -19.48 22.06
C ILE A 522 4.76 -20.92 22.43
N VAL A 523 3.65 -21.44 21.91
CA VAL A 523 3.24 -22.84 22.03
C VAL A 523 3.13 -23.45 20.63
N VAL A 524 3.83 -24.57 20.40
CA VAL A 524 3.85 -25.34 19.14
C VAL A 524 3.77 -26.84 19.42
N PRO A 525 3.42 -27.69 18.43
CA PRO A 525 3.56 -29.13 18.56
C PRO A 525 5.04 -29.55 18.60
N LYS A 526 5.37 -30.59 19.37
CA LYS A 526 6.67 -31.26 19.27
C LYS A 526 6.63 -32.28 18.14
N TYR A 527 6.94 -31.83 16.93
CA TYR A 527 7.11 -32.71 15.77
C TYR A 527 8.37 -33.56 15.89
N ASP A 528 8.37 -34.75 15.29
CA ASP A 528 9.56 -35.57 15.09
C ASP A 528 10.51 -35.04 14.01
N CYS A 529 10.00 -34.25 13.07
CA CYS A 529 10.79 -33.60 12.02
C CYS A 529 11.25 -32.17 12.33
N MET A 530 11.05 -31.67 13.56
CA MET A 530 11.51 -30.32 13.95
C MET A 530 13.04 -30.29 14.14
N ASN A 531 13.68 -29.18 13.77
CA ASN A 531 15.12 -29.01 13.97
C ASN A 531 15.44 -28.72 15.44
N CYS A 532 15.75 -29.79 16.18
CA CYS A 532 16.06 -29.73 17.61
C CYS A 532 17.42 -29.08 17.92
N GLU A 533 18.35 -29.01 16.97
CA GLU A 533 19.69 -28.44 17.18
C GLU A 533 19.66 -26.91 17.34
N LEU A 534 18.59 -26.27 16.88
CA LEU A 534 18.36 -24.83 16.96
C LEU A 534 17.57 -24.40 18.22
N ILE A 535 17.35 -25.32 19.17
CA ILE A 535 16.67 -25.04 20.45
C ILE A 535 17.70 -25.07 21.59
N THR A 536 17.90 -23.95 22.28
CA THR A 536 18.74 -23.89 23.48
C THR A 536 17.94 -24.27 24.74
N ASP A 537 18.62 -24.81 25.75
CA ASP A 537 18.05 -25.26 27.03
C ASP A 537 16.84 -26.22 26.95
N LEU A 538 16.72 -26.98 25.84
CA LEU A 538 15.63 -27.92 25.61
C LEU A 538 15.54 -29.01 26.70
N LYS A 539 14.46 -29.01 27.46
CA LYS A 539 14.20 -29.96 28.56
C LYS A 539 12.72 -30.30 28.70
N VAL A 540 12.43 -31.48 29.25
CA VAL A 540 11.07 -31.86 29.66
C VAL A 540 10.76 -31.20 31.01
N LEU A 541 9.56 -30.67 31.19
CA LEU A 541 9.05 -30.31 32.51
C LEU A 541 8.61 -31.56 33.28
N ASP A 542 8.87 -31.60 34.59
CA ASP A 542 8.35 -32.64 35.49
C ASP A 542 6.87 -32.37 35.86
N VAL A 543 6.06 -32.10 34.84
CA VAL A 543 4.63 -31.76 34.91
C VAL A 543 3.94 -32.41 33.71
N VAL A 544 2.95 -33.25 33.97
CA VAL A 544 2.10 -33.86 32.94
C VAL A 544 0.81 -33.07 32.84
N VAL A 545 0.59 -32.42 31.69
CA VAL A 545 -0.66 -31.72 31.39
C VAL A 545 -1.65 -32.71 30.80
N GLN A 546 -2.86 -32.80 31.36
CA GLN A 546 -3.91 -33.67 30.82
C GLN A 546 -4.80 -32.89 29.85
N SER A 547 -5.17 -33.50 28.72
CA SER A 547 -6.07 -32.90 27.74
C SER A 547 -7.16 -33.85 27.26
N TYR A 548 -8.38 -33.31 27.20
CA TYR A 548 -9.53 -34.02 26.67
C TYR A 548 -9.38 -34.31 25.18
N PHE A 549 -9.66 -35.54 24.75
CA PHE A 549 -9.98 -35.86 23.36
C PHE A 549 -10.91 -37.07 23.28
N ASP A 550 -11.86 -37.10 22.33
CA ASP A 550 -12.75 -38.24 22.05
C ASP A 550 -13.33 -38.91 23.33
N GLY A 551 -13.83 -38.10 24.26
CA GLY A 551 -14.44 -38.55 25.54
C GLY A 551 -13.46 -38.89 26.68
N GLN A 552 -12.15 -38.86 26.44
CA GLN A 552 -11.11 -39.35 27.36
C GLN A 552 -10.08 -38.26 27.71
N GLN A 553 -9.28 -38.48 28.76
CA GLN A 553 -8.16 -37.61 29.12
C GLN A 553 -6.84 -38.25 28.70
N PHE A 554 -6.01 -37.49 27.97
CA PHE A 554 -4.69 -37.93 27.51
C PHE A 554 -3.59 -37.11 28.16
N ASN A 555 -2.52 -37.79 28.55
CA ASN A 555 -1.32 -37.15 29.10
C ASN A 555 -0.52 -36.47 27.97
N ASN A 556 0.06 -35.31 28.26
CA ASN A 556 1.01 -34.62 27.39
C ASN A 556 2.31 -34.38 28.15
N LYS A 557 3.44 -34.66 27.51
CA LYS A 557 4.73 -34.13 27.95
C LYS A 557 4.88 -32.71 27.44
N ILE A 558 5.28 -31.82 28.32
CA ILE A 558 5.58 -30.43 27.99
C ILE A 558 7.10 -30.29 27.96
N TRP A 559 7.63 -29.93 26.81
CA TRP A 559 9.02 -29.57 26.65
C TRP A 559 9.14 -28.05 26.62
N VAL A 560 10.20 -27.51 27.19
CA VAL A 560 10.53 -26.07 27.13
C VAL A 560 11.93 -25.88 26.60
N GLY A 561 12.14 -24.80 25.86
CA GLY A 561 13.44 -24.36 25.38
C GLY A 561 13.37 -22.92 24.88
N THR A 562 14.51 -22.36 24.49
CA THR A 562 14.63 -21.01 23.96
C THR A 562 15.01 -21.08 22.48
N VAL A 563 14.30 -20.35 21.63
CA VAL A 563 14.54 -20.29 20.17
C VAL A 563 14.73 -18.84 19.80
N GLU A 564 15.93 -18.49 19.35
CA GLU A 564 16.32 -17.11 18.98
C GLU A 564 15.97 -16.03 20.03
N GLY A 565 16.03 -16.39 21.32
CA GLY A 565 15.71 -15.50 22.46
C GLY A 565 14.26 -15.60 22.97
N LEU A 566 13.38 -16.29 22.26
CA LEU A 566 11.97 -16.47 22.64
C LEU A 566 11.76 -17.77 23.43
N PRO A 567 10.97 -17.75 24.53
CA PRO A 567 10.63 -18.97 25.28
C PRO A 567 9.52 -19.75 24.57
N VAL A 568 9.78 -21.03 24.30
CA VAL A 568 8.91 -21.92 23.52
C VAL A 568 8.52 -23.16 24.32
N TYR A 569 7.23 -23.50 24.26
CA TYR A 569 6.64 -24.71 24.81
C TYR A 569 6.27 -25.66 23.66
N PHE A 570 6.85 -26.86 23.65
CA PHE A 570 6.58 -27.89 22.65
C PHE A 570 5.73 -29.01 23.29
N ILE A 571 4.54 -29.25 22.74
CA ILE A 571 3.59 -30.25 23.27
C ILE A 571 3.82 -31.60 22.60
N GLU A 572 4.11 -32.64 23.39
CA GLU A 572 4.30 -34.02 22.95
C GLU A 572 3.16 -34.92 23.49
N PRO A 573 2.12 -35.20 22.68
CA PRO A 573 0.96 -35.97 23.12
C PRO A 573 1.26 -37.45 23.34
N HIS A 574 0.83 -38.01 24.47
CA HIS A 574 0.76 -39.47 24.65
C HIS A 574 -0.58 -40.03 24.14
N HIS A 575 -1.01 -39.60 22.97
CA HIS A 575 -2.20 -40.11 22.29
C HIS A 575 -1.84 -41.30 21.38
N PRO A 576 -2.60 -42.42 21.37
CA PRO A 576 -2.27 -43.61 20.57
C PRO A 576 -2.08 -43.37 19.07
N ALA A 577 -2.78 -42.38 18.49
CA ALA A 577 -2.65 -42.03 17.07
C ALA A 577 -1.36 -41.26 16.71
N ARG A 578 -0.48 -40.95 17.69
CA ARG A 578 0.86 -40.37 17.46
C ARG A 578 0.86 -39.15 16.53
N PHE A 579 0.01 -38.16 16.83
CA PHE A 579 -0.30 -37.05 15.92
C PHE A 579 0.93 -36.27 15.40
N PHE A 580 2.00 -36.14 16.18
CA PHE A 580 3.20 -35.39 15.79
C PHE A 580 4.46 -36.26 15.65
N LEU A 581 4.28 -37.59 15.51
CA LEU A 581 5.34 -38.53 15.15
C LEU A 581 5.01 -39.15 13.79
N ARG A 582 5.16 -38.36 12.72
CA ARG A 582 4.74 -38.67 11.34
C ARG A 582 5.80 -38.33 10.28
N GLY A 583 6.92 -37.71 10.66
CA GLY A 583 7.93 -37.15 9.75
C GLY A 583 7.48 -35.90 9.00
N GLN A 584 6.25 -35.40 9.23
CA GLN A 584 5.63 -34.33 8.44
C GLN A 584 4.87 -33.32 9.30
N TYR A 585 4.99 -32.04 8.95
CA TYR A 585 4.25 -30.94 9.57
C TYR A 585 2.75 -30.98 9.21
N TYR A 586 2.43 -31.07 7.91
CA TYR A 586 1.07 -31.03 7.36
C TYR A 586 0.87 -32.12 6.30
N GLY A 587 -0.40 -32.34 5.90
CA GLY A 587 -0.77 -33.21 4.78
C GLY A 587 -1.19 -34.62 5.19
N GLU A 588 -1.29 -34.89 6.49
CA GLU A 588 -1.83 -36.16 6.98
C GLU A 588 -3.36 -36.18 6.83
N HIS A 589 -3.93 -37.33 6.50
CA HIS A 589 -5.38 -37.52 6.36
C HIS A 589 -6.19 -37.13 7.62
N ASP A 590 -5.58 -37.20 8.81
CA ASP A 590 -6.14 -36.84 10.10
C ASP A 590 -5.68 -35.46 10.62
N ASP A 591 -5.17 -34.58 9.74
CA ASP A 591 -4.74 -33.20 10.07
C ASP A 591 -5.76 -32.43 10.93
N PHE A 592 -7.06 -32.58 10.66
CA PHE A 592 -8.11 -31.95 11.49
C PHE A 592 -8.07 -32.42 12.96
N LYS A 593 -7.84 -33.72 13.20
CA LYS A 593 -7.69 -34.29 14.54
C LYS A 593 -6.35 -33.95 15.18
N ARG A 594 -5.26 -33.97 14.41
CA ARG A 594 -3.92 -33.54 14.86
C ARG A 594 -3.98 -32.13 15.47
N PHE A 595 -4.55 -31.18 14.73
CA PHE A 595 -4.52 -29.76 15.10
C PHE A 595 -5.64 -29.33 16.06
N SER A 596 -6.81 -29.97 16.04
CA SER A 596 -7.83 -29.77 17.09
C SER A 596 -7.40 -30.35 18.45
N PHE A 597 -6.69 -31.50 18.47
CA PHE A 597 -6.05 -32.01 19.69
C PHE A 597 -5.02 -31.00 20.22
N PHE A 598 -4.12 -30.53 19.37
CA PHE A 598 -3.09 -29.57 19.77
C PHE A 598 -3.68 -28.26 20.32
N SER A 599 -4.68 -27.70 19.62
CA SER A 599 -5.38 -26.49 20.09
C SER A 599 -6.01 -26.68 21.47
N ARG A 600 -6.56 -27.87 21.75
CA ARG A 600 -7.10 -28.20 23.07
C ARG A 600 -5.99 -28.32 24.11
N ALA A 601 -4.94 -29.08 23.83
CA ALA A 601 -3.81 -29.28 24.74
C ALA A 601 -3.02 -28.00 25.03
N ALA A 602 -2.93 -27.07 24.07
CA ALA A 602 -2.30 -25.77 24.25
C ALA A 602 -3.07 -24.89 25.25
N LEU A 603 -4.40 -24.88 25.20
CA LEU A 603 -5.21 -24.19 26.20
C LEU A 603 -5.15 -24.88 27.58
N GLU A 604 -5.17 -26.23 27.63
CA GLU A 604 -4.97 -26.96 28.90
C GLU A 604 -3.60 -26.65 29.53
N LEU A 605 -2.53 -26.53 28.74
CA LEU A 605 -1.20 -26.13 29.22
C LEU A 605 -1.23 -24.75 29.89
N VAL A 606 -1.78 -23.74 29.22
CA VAL A 606 -1.80 -22.36 29.75
C VAL A 606 -2.70 -22.29 31.00
N TYR A 607 -3.84 -22.98 30.98
CA TYR A 607 -4.79 -23.07 32.09
C TYR A 607 -4.20 -23.80 33.32
N GLN A 608 -3.68 -25.01 33.15
CA GLN A 608 -3.15 -25.85 34.24
C GLN A 608 -1.83 -25.29 34.81
N ALA A 609 -1.06 -24.52 34.03
CA ALA A 609 0.07 -23.74 34.52
C ALA A 609 -0.33 -22.48 35.33
N GLY A 610 -1.63 -22.18 35.48
CA GLY A 610 -2.12 -21.03 36.22
C GLY A 610 -1.78 -19.67 35.60
N LYS A 611 -1.36 -19.65 34.32
CA LYS A 611 -1.00 -18.43 33.59
C LYS A 611 -2.24 -17.55 33.39
N LYS A 612 -2.02 -16.24 33.24
CA LYS A 612 -3.09 -15.25 33.00
C LYS A 612 -2.68 -14.27 31.90
N PRO A 613 -2.56 -14.74 30.64
CA PRO A 613 -2.24 -13.87 29.53
C PRO A 613 -3.29 -12.79 29.33
N ASP A 614 -2.85 -11.62 28.88
CA ASP A 614 -3.69 -10.55 28.37
C ASP A 614 -4.14 -10.85 26.93
N ILE A 615 -3.28 -11.52 26.15
CA ILE A 615 -3.53 -11.89 24.75
C ILE A 615 -3.20 -13.37 24.53
N ILE A 616 -4.11 -14.09 23.87
CA ILE A 616 -3.79 -15.36 23.21
C ILE A 616 -3.94 -15.13 21.71
N HIS A 617 -2.88 -15.38 20.94
CA HIS A 617 -2.84 -15.16 19.49
C HIS A 617 -2.72 -16.48 18.74
N CYS A 618 -3.78 -16.90 18.05
CA CYS A 618 -3.80 -18.08 17.19
C CYS A 618 -3.57 -17.74 15.69
N HIS A 619 -2.96 -18.67 14.97
CA HIS A 619 -2.53 -18.53 13.56
C HIS A 619 -3.09 -19.67 12.69
N ASP A 620 -3.81 -19.31 11.63
CA ASP A 620 -4.46 -20.20 10.65
C ASP A 620 -5.39 -21.29 11.22
N TRP A 621 -6.03 -22.04 10.32
CA TRP A 621 -7.10 -23.00 10.62
C TRP A 621 -6.68 -24.05 11.67
N GLN A 622 -5.40 -24.43 11.70
CA GLN A 622 -4.82 -25.39 12.64
C GLN A 622 -5.03 -24.97 14.11
N THR A 623 -5.04 -23.66 14.39
CA THR A 623 -5.22 -23.13 15.75
C THR A 623 -6.47 -22.26 15.90
N ALA A 624 -7.27 -22.13 14.84
CA ALA A 624 -8.56 -21.45 14.85
C ALA A 624 -9.55 -22.01 15.90
N PHE A 625 -9.43 -23.29 16.27
CA PHE A 625 -10.19 -23.91 17.36
C PHE A 625 -10.01 -23.23 18.71
N VAL A 626 -8.87 -22.56 18.95
CA VAL A 626 -8.56 -21.87 20.22
C VAL A 626 -9.65 -20.86 20.59
N ALA A 627 -10.22 -20.15 19.62
CA ALA A 627 -11.22 -19.10 19.87
C ALA A 627 -12.54 -19.64 20.47
N PRO A 628 -13.26 -20.59 19.84
CA PRO A 628 -14.45 -21.18 20.47
C PRO A 628 -14.11 -22.01 21.72
N LEU A 629 -13.00 -22.77 21.73
CA LEU A 629 -12.57 -23.53 22.91
C LEU A 629 -12.42 -22.64 24.14
N TYR A 630 -11.75 -21.49 24.00
CA TYR A 630 -11.53 -20.54 25.07
C TYR A 630 -12.84 -20.05 25.69
N TRP A 631 -13.78 -19.55 24.89
CA TRP A 631 -15.03 -18.98 25.39
C TRP A 631 -15.98 -20.03 25.96
N ASP A 632 -16.19 -21.14 25.24
CA ASP A 632 -17.19 -22.14 25.62
C ASP A 632 -16.72 -22.98 26.82
N ILE A 633 -15.42 -23.32 26.90
CA ILE A 633 -14.89 -24.30 27.87
C ILE A 633 -14.05 -23.68 29.01
N TYR A 634 -13.25 -22.64 28.75
CA TYR A 634 -12.24 -22.17 29.72
C TYR A 634 -12.60 -20.85 30.43
N ALA A 635 -13.19 -19.88 29.72
CA ALA A 635 -13.71 -18.66 30.35
C ALA A 635 -14.80 -19.01 31.38
N THR A 636 -15.64 -20.00 31.08
CA THR A 636 -16.63 -20.60 32.00
C THR A 636 -16.02 -21.30 33.22
N ARG A 637 -14.71 -21.51 33.26
CA ARG A 637 -13.93 -22.05 34.39
C ARG A 637 -13.08 -21.00 35.12
N GLY A 638 -13.22 -19.72 34.79
CA GLY A 638 -12.42 -18.62 35.36
C GLY A 638 -11.04 -18.43 34.72
N PHE A 639 -10.85 -18.94 33.49
CA PHE A 639 -9.71 -18.59 32.62
C PHE A 639 -10.21 -17.61 31.55
N ASP A 640 -10.47 -16.38 31.99
CA ASP A 640 -11.16 -15.33 31.25
C ASP A 640 -10.32 -14.06 31.02
N SER A 641 -9.06 -14.01 31.49
CA SER A 641 -8.19 -12.84 31.41
C SER A 641 -7.91 -12.39 29.98
N ALA A 642 -7.59 -13.35 29.10
CA ALA A 642 -7.09 -13.07 27.77
C ALA A 642 -8.15 -12.49 26.84
N ARG A 643 -7.70 -11.71 25.86
CA ARG A 643 -8.41 -11.46 24.60
C ARG A 643 -7.82 -12.35 23.51
N ILE A 644 -8.67 -12.85 22.62
CA ILE A 644 -8.26 -13.73 21.53
C ILE A 644 -7.99 -12.89 20.27
N CYS A 645 -6.78 -13.02 19.72
CA CYS A 645 -6.40 -12.52 18.41
C CYS A 645 -6.23 -13.70 17.45
N PHE A 646 -6.74 -13.57 16.22
CA PHE A 646 -6.59 -14.59 15.18
C PHE A 646 -6.05 -13.99 13.90
N THR A 647 -4.85 -14.42 13.47
CA THR A 647 -4.32 -14.13 12.13
C THR A 647 -4.66 -15.26 11.18
N CYS A 648 -5.30 -14.94 10.05
CA CYS A 648 -5.33 -15.83 8.90
C CYS A 648 -4.32 -15.35 7.84
N HIS A 649 -3.34 -16.20 7.54
CA HIS A 649 -2.26 -15.98 6.58
C HIS A 649 -2.69 -16.35 5.15
N ASN A 650 -3.63 -17.29 4.97
CA ASN A 650 -4.25 -17.60 3.68
C ASN A 650 -5.67 -18.18 3.82
N PHE A 651 -6.70 -17.42 3.44
CA PHE A 651 -8.11 -17.85 3.48
C PHE A 651 -8.49 -18.94 2.44
N GLU A 652 -7.53 -19.46 1.67
CA GLU A 652 -7.67 -20.73 0.93
C GLU A 652 -7.72 -21.95 1.88
N TYR A 653 -7.01 -21.89 3.02
CA TYR A 653 -6.91 -23.01 3.97
C TYR A 653 -7.86 -22.78 5.16
N GLN A 654 -9.10 -23.25 5.02
CA GLN A 654 -10.18 -22.96 5.97
C GLN A 654 -10.47 -24.06 7.01
N GLY A 655 -9.77 -25.19 6.91
CA GLY A 655 -9.93 -26.35 7.81
C GLY A 655 -11.39 -26.80 7.92
N THR A 656 -12.03 -27.11 6.78
CA THR A 656 -13.43 -27.57 6.75
C THR A 656 -13.51 -29.10 6.87
N ALA A 657 -14.39 -29.58 7.73
CA ALA A 657 -14.55 -31.01 8.05
C ALA A 657 -16.02 -31.33 8.37
N PRO A 658 -16.42 -32.62 8.45
CA PRO A 658 -17.70 -33.01 9.01
C PRO A 658 -17.87 -32.46 10.43
N ALA A 659 -19.07 -31.98 10.76
CA ALA A 659 -19.37 -31.32 12.03
C ALA A 659 -19.10 -32.22 13.25
N SER A 660 -19.26 -33.53 13.09
CA SER A 660 -18.99 -34.54 14.13
C SER A 660 -17.54 -34.58 14.62
N GLU A 661 -16.56 -34.18 13.81
CA GLU A 661 -15.15 -34.15 14.25
C GLU A 661 -14.86 -33.01 15.25
N LEU A 662 -15.74 -32.00 15.32
CA LEU A 662 -15.60 -30.90 16.28
C LEU A 662 -15.77 -31.39 17.73
N ALA A 663 -16.59 -32.43 17.94
CA ALA A 663 -16.77 -33.09 19.24
C ALA A 663 -15.46 -33.67 19.81
N SER A 664 -14.52 -34.09 18.94
CA SER A 664 -13.27 -34.72 19.37
C SER A 664 -12.45 -33.82 20.30
N CYS A 665 -12.43 -32.50 20.09
CA CYS A 665 -11.74 -31.55 20.97
C CYS A 665 -12.58 -31.07 22.19
N GLY A 666 -13.82 -31.55 22.31
CA GLY A 666 -14.76 -31.27 23.41
C GLY A 666 -15.68 -30.06 23.19
N LEU A 667 -15.82 -29.60 21.96
CA LEU A 667 -16.77 -28.55 21.57
C LEU A 667 -18.17 -29.12 21.26
N ASP A 668 -19.21 -28.33 21.51
CA ASP A 668 -20.61 -28.70 21.26
C ASP A 668 -20.96 -28.57 19.77
N VAL A 669 -21.20 -29.71 19.11
CA VAL A 669 -21.51 -29.78 17.67
C VAL A 669 -22.85 -29.13 17.34
N ASP A 670 -23.89 -29.36 18.15
CA ASP A 670 -25.24 -28.85 17.88
C ASP A 670 -25.34 -27.35 18.17
N HIS A 671 -24.57 -26.84 19.14
CA HIS A 671 -24.44 -25.40 19.34
C HIS A 671 -23.69 -24.71 18.20
N LEU A 672 -22.61 -25.31 17.69
CA LEU A 672 -21.67 -24.64 16.80
C LEU A 672 -21.92 -24.89 15.30
N ASN A 673 -22.57 -25.99 14.92
CA ASN A 673 -22.93 -26.27 13.53
C ASN A 673 -24.19 -25.50 13.08
N ARG A 674 -24.13 -24.16 13.16
CA ARG A 674 -25.21 -23.25 12.72
C ARG A 674 -24.72 -22.19 11.74
N PRO A 675 -25.60 -21.63 10.89
CA PRO A 675 -25.24 -20.57 9.93
C PRO A 675 -24.61 -19.33 10.58
N ASP A 676 -25.04 -18.96 11.80
CA ASP A 676 -24.51 -17.84 12.59
C ASP A 676 -23.22 -18.18 13.36
N ARG A 677 -22.83 -19.46 13.37
CA ARG A 677 -21.65 -20.02 14.06
C ARG A 677 -20.69 -20.65 13.06
N MET A 678 -20.22 -21.87 13.29
CA MET A 678 -19.14 -22.51 12.55
C MET A 678 -19.56 -23.27 11.29
N GLN A 679 -20.86 -23.42 10.99
CA GLN A 679 -21.32 -24.18 9.81
C GLN A 679 -20.75 -23.61 8.50
N ASP A 680 -20.27 -24.49 7.63
CA ASP A 680 -19.74 -24.14 6.32
C ASP A 680 -20.86 -23.87 5.30
N ARG A 681 -20.55 -23.13 4.23
CA ARG A 681 -21.51 -22.81 3.16
C ARG A 681 -21.66 -23.91 2.12
N SER A 682 -20.74 -24.88 2.04
CA SER A 682 -20.80 -25.98 1.05
C SER A 682 -21.82 -27.05 1.42
N ALA A 683 -22.00 -27.37 2.72
CA ALA A 683 -22.97 -28.34 3.19
C ALA A 683 -23.31 -28.15 4.68
N HIS A 684 -24.55 -28.46 5.07
CA HIS A 684 -25.07 -28.27 6.42
C HIS A 684 -24.47 -29.21 7.48
N ASP A 685 -23.89 -30.33 7.06
CA ASP A 685 -23.19 -31.30 7.90
C ASP A 685 -21.70 -30.97 8.08
N ARG A 686 -21.21 -29.86 7.52
CA ARG A 686 -19.80 -29.43 7.57
C ARG A 686 -19.63 -28.17 8.37
N ILE A 687 -18.50 -28.09 9.07
CA ILE A 687 -18.03 -26.89 9.78
C ILE A 687 -16.81 -26.27 9.10
N ASN A 688 -16.52 -25.03 9.49
CA ASN A 688 -15.43 -24.21 9.01
C ASN A 688 -14.72 -23.58 10.20
N THR A 689 -13.47 -23.98 10.43
CA THR A 689 -12.72 -23.61 11.65
C THR A 689 -12.29 -22.16 11.61
N VAL A 690 -11.85 -21.66 10.45
CA VAL A 690 -11.53 -20.24 10.23
C VAL A 690 -12.77 -19.36 10.43
N LYS A 691 -13.95 -19.78 9.97
CA LYS A 691 -15.22 -19.10 10.27
C LYS A 691 -15.45 -18.98 11.78
N GLY A 692 -15.21 -20.07 12.52
CA GLY A 692 -15.25 -20.08 13.99
C GLY A 692 -14.31 -19.05 14.61
N ALA A 693 -13.05 -18.99 14.19
CA ALA A 693 -12.11 -18.00 14.70
C ALA A 693 -12.50 -16.56 14.34
N ILE A 694 -13.04 -16.29 13.14
CA ILE A 694 -13.56 -14.97 12.78
C ILE A 694 -14.73 -14.58 13.70
N VAL A 695 -15.65 -15.51 14.00
CA VAL A 695 -16.81 -15.25 14.87
C VAL A 695 -16.37 -15.01 16.33
N TYR A 696 -15.53 -15.89 16.89
CA TYR A 696 -15.23 -15.94 18.32
C TYR A 696 -14.02 -15.11 18.78
N SER A 697 -13.10 -14.69 17.90
CA SER A 697 -11.94 -13.87 18.32
C SER A 697 -12.32 -12.41 18.60
N ASN A 698 -11.62 -11.72 19.49
CA ASN A 698 -11.82 -10.28 19.73
C ASN A 698 -11.17 -9.42 18.63
N ILE A 699 -10.02 -9.87 18.11
CA ILE A 699 -9.27 -9.25 17.02
C ILE A 699 -9.14 -10.31 15.91
N VAL A 700 -9.33 -9.90 14.65
CA VAL A 700 -9.10 -10.74 13.47
C VAL A 700 -8.17 -9.98 12.53
N THR A 701 -7.08 -10.59 12.12
CA THR A 701 -6.07 -9.98 11.25
C THR A 701 -5.82 -10.84 10.01
N THR A 702 -5.33 -10.19 8.96
CA THR A 702 -4.65 -10.86 7.86
C THR A 702 -3.46 -10.03 7.40
N VAL A 703 -2.63 -10.63 6.56
CA VAL A 703 -1.21 -10.29 6.40
C VAL A 703 -0.91 -9.17 5.38
N SER A 704 -1.92 -8.49 4.86
CA SER A 704 -1.76 -7.20 4.17
C SER A 704 -3.07 -6.40 4.02
N PRO A 705 -3.02 -5.05 3.90
CA PRO A 705 -4.18 -4.19 3.65
C PRO A 705 -4.96 -4.52 2.38
N THR A 706 -4.29 -4.73 1.24
CA THR A 706 -4.94 -5.08 -0.04
C THR A 706 -5.56 -6.46 0.03
N TYR A 707 -4.89 -7.47 0.61
CA TYR A 707 -5.49 -8.80 0.75
C TYR A 707 -6.73 -8.78 1.66
N ALA A 708 -6.72 -7.97 2.72
CA ALA A 708 -7.90 -7.73 3.56
C ALA A 708 -9.08 -7.08 2.82
N GLN A 709 -8.86 -6.45 1.66
CA GLN A 709 -9.91 -5.99 0.75
C GLN A 709 -10.32 -7.09 -0.23
N GLU A 710 -9.36 -7.78 -0.84
CA GLU A 710 -9.59 -8.93 -1.75
C GLU A 710 -10.49 -9.99 -1.09
N VAL A 711 -10.24 -10.38 0.18
CA VAL A 711 -11.04 -11.40 0.87
C VAL A 711 -12.41 -10.93 1.38
N ARG A 712 -12.74 -9.63 1.22
CA ARG A 712 -14.11 -9.13 1.41
C ARG A 712 -14.94 -9.17 0.12
N SER A 713 -14.30 -9.35 -1.05
CA SER A 713 -14.97 -9.61 -2.33
C SER A 713 -15.54 -11.03 -2.38
N ALA A 714 -16.53 -11.30 -3.24
CA ALA A 714 -17.11 -12.64 -3.37
C ALA A 714 -16.11 -13.64 -3.99
N GLU A 715 -15.26 -13.14 -4.88
CA GLU A 715 -14.27 -13.87 -5.65
C GLU A 715 -13.05 -14.22 -4.79
N GLY A 716 -12.51 -13.24 -4.05
CA GLY A 716 -11.33 -13.42 -3.20
C GLY A 716 -11.64 -14.02 -1.83
N GLY A 717 -12.84 -13.80 -1.28
CA GLY A 717 -13.21 -14.22 0.08
C GLY A 717 -13.54 -15.69 0.27
N ARG A 718 -13.51 -16.52 -0.79
CA ARG A 718 -13.66 -17.99 -0.75
C ARG A 718 -14.85 -18.45 0.13
N GLY A 719 -15.98 -17.75 0.05
CA GLY A 719 -17.20 -18.04 0.82
C GLY A 719 -17.29 -17.38 2.20
N LEU A 720 -16.17 -16.96 2.81
CA LEU A 720 -16.11 -16.29 4.12
C LEU A 720 -16.35 -14.78 4.05
N ASN A 721 -16.40 -14.21 2.84
CA ASN A 721 -16.59 -12.79 2.56
C ASN A 721 -17.67 -12.11 3.42
N ASP A 722 -18.84 -12.72 3.59
CA ASP A 722 -19.94 -12.06 4.32
C ASP A 722 -19.79 -12.17 5.84
N THR A 723 -19.10 -13.20 6.35
CA THR A 723 -18.68 -13.28 7.75
C THR A 723 -17.62 -12.21 8.05
N LEU A 724 -16.69 -11.96 7.12
CA LEU A 724 -15.68 -10.90 7.20
C LEU A 724 -16.28 -9.49 7.06
N LYS A 725 -17.37 -9.32 6.29
CA LYS A 725 -18.16 -8.07 6.25
C LYS A 725 -18.91 -7.85 7.57
N PHE A 726 -19.63 -8.86 8.07
CA PHE A 726 -20.38 -8.78 9.33
C PHE A 726 -19.47 -8.47 10.53
N HIS A 727 -18.27 -9.04 10.57
CA HIS A 727 -17.26 -8.76 11.58
C HIS A 727 -16.24 -7.66 11.20
N ALA A 728 -16.52 -6.83 10.19
CA ALA A 728 -15.55 -5.87 9.65
C ALA A 728 -14.93 -4.92 10.70
N ARG A 729 -15.68 -4.55 11.75
CA ARG A 729 -15.20 -3.69 12.86
C ARG A 729 -14.02 -4.26 13.66
N LYS A 730 -13.77 -5.57 13.58
CA LYS A 730 -12.65 -6.26 14.22
C LYS A 730 -11.71 -6.95 13.22
N PHE A 731 -11.87 -6.70 11.91
CA PHE A 731 -11.06 -7.33 10.86
C PHE A 731 -10.19 -6.31 10.13
N VAL A 732 -8.87 -6.49 10.20
CA VAL A 732 -7.87 -5.56 9.66
C VAL A 732 -6.77 -6.28 8.89
N GLY A 733 -6.20 -5.62 7.87
CA GLY A 733 -5.01 -6.10 7.17
C GLY A 733 -3.78 -5.34 7.66
N ILE A 734 -2.81 -6.05 8.21
CA ILE A 734 -1.51 -5.50 8.63
C ILE A 734 -0.44 -6.18 7.76
N LEU A 735 0.35 -5.39 7.05
CA LEU A 735 1.44 -5.89 6.22
C LEU A 735 2.51 -6.54 7.10
N ASN A 736 2.97 -7.76 6.78
CA ASN A 736 4.04 -8.40 7.54
C ASN A 736 5.35 -7.61 7.40
N GLY A 737 6.17 -7.64 8.46
CA GLY A 737 7.59 -7.33 8.34
C GLY A 737 8.42 -8.57 7.96
N ILE A 738 9.72 -8.37 7.80
CA ILE A 738 10.74 -9.43 7.80
C ILE A 738 11.66 -9.27 9.02
N ASP A 739 12.28 -10.36 9.43
CA ASP A 739 13.35 -10.31 10.43
C ASP A 739 14.60 -9.69 9.78
N THR A 740 14.85 -8.41 10.05
CA THR A 740 15.97 -7.65 9.49
C THR A 740 17.33 -7.94 10.14
N ASP A 741 17.34 -8.76 11.21
CA ASP A 741 18.55 -9.24 11.88
C ASP A 741 19.03 -10.54 11.22
N THR A 742 18.11 -11.47 10.94
CA THR A 742 18.37 -12.69 10.15
C THR A 742 18.60 -12.37 8.66
N TRP A 743 17.75 -11.53 8.06
CA TRP A 743 17.84 -11.16 6.63
C TRP A 743 18.66 -9.87 6.46
N ASN A 744 19.98 -9.97 6.68
CA ASN A 744 20.90 -8.84 6.64
C ASN A 744 22.17 -9.14 5.82
N PRO A 745 22.33 -8.63 4.58
CA PRO A 745 23.51 -8.89 3.75
C PRO A 745 24.86 -8.36 4.31
N SER A 746 24.84 -7.65 5.44
CA SER A 746 26.04 -7.19 6.15
C SER A 746 26.50 -8.08 7.30
N SER A 747 25.68 -9.05 7.73
CA SER A 747 26.00 -10.01 8.82
C SER A 747 25.55 -11.46 8.56
N ASP A 748 25.08 -11.77 7.35
CA ASP A 748 24.51 -13.06 6.94
C ASP A 748 25.62 -14.10 6.70
N SER A 749 25.71 -15.10 7.58
CA SER A 749 26.76 -16.13 7.53
C SER A 749 26.71 -17.06 6.31
N PHE A 750 25.62 -17.10 5.55
CA PHE A 750 25.53 -17.84 4.29
C PHE A 750 26.09 -17.05 3.10
N VAL A 751 26.17 -15.72 3.20
CA VAL A 751 26.66 -14.84 2.15
C VAL A 751 28.20 -14.83 2.12
N ARG A 752 28.78 -15.09 0.94
CA ARG A 752 30.23 -15.26 0.78
C ARG A 752 31.02 -13.96 1.01
N VAL A 753 30.47 -12.83 0.58
CA VAL A 753 31.05 -11.50 0.78
C VAL A 753 29.95 -10.55 1.26
N GLN A 754 30.08 -10.07 2.49
CA GLN A 754 29.12 -9.15 3.10
C GLN A 754 29.09 -7.81 2.34
N TYR A 755 27.94 -7.15 2.33
CA TYR A 755 27.71 -5.88 1.63
C TYR A 755 26.51 -5.13 2.23
N ASN A 756 26.28 -3.88 1.84
CA ASN A 756 25.19 -3.05 2.34
C ASN A 756 24.76 -2.01 1.28
N ALA A 757 23.96 -1.00 1.66
CA ALA A 757 23.47 0.01 0.73
C ALA A 757 24.51 1.09 0.35
N ASP A 758 25.64 1.16 1.05
CA ASP A 758 26.75 2.09 0.80
C ASP A 758 27.92 1.42 0.09
N ASP A 759 28.18 0.13 0.35
CA ASP A 759 29.10 -0.73 -0.42
C ASP A 759 28.36 -1.92 -1.06
N LEU A 760 28.31 -1.94 -2.40
CA LEU A 760 27.71 -2.99 -3.21
C LEU A 760 28.73 -3.98 -3.82
N GLN A 761 30.03 -3.85 -3.55
CA GLN A 761 31.07 -4.71 -4.14
C GLN A 761 30.86 -6.19 -3.81
N GLY A 762 30.47 -6.49 -2.57
CA GLY A 762 30.12 -7.85 -2.17
C GLY A 762 28.95 -8.44 -2.97
N LYS A 763 27.96 -7.63 -3.38
CA LYS A 763 26.84 -8.11 -4.24
C LYS A 763 27.35 -8.68 -5.57
N ALA A 764 28.26 -7.96 -6.23
CA ALA A 764 28.89 -8.42 -7.48
C ALA A 764 29.76 -9.68 -7.25
N ALA A 765 30.48 -9.76 -6.13
CA ALA A 765 31.26 -10.94 -5.77
C ALA A 765 30.37 -12.17 -5.48
N ASN A 766 29.22 -11.99 -4.84
CA ASN A 766 28.23 -13.06 -4.64
C ASN A 766 27.61 -13.53 -5.96
N LYS A 767 27.31 -12.61 -6.89
CA LYS A 767 26.83 -12.93 -8.24
C LYS A 767 27.82 -13.80 -9.03
N ASP A 768 29.10 -13.47 -9.02
CA ASP A 768 30.16 -14.31 -9.62
C ASP A 768 30.32 -15.66 -8.90
N ALA A 769 30.27 -15.68 -7.56
CA ALA A 769 30.38 -16.91 -6.77
C ALA A 769 29.22 -17.89 -7.04
N VAL A 770 27.97 -17.39 -7.09
CA VAL A 770 26.79 -18.20 -7.44
C VAL A 770 26.86 -18.66 -8.88
N ARG A 771 27.27 -17.81 -9.84
CA ARG A 771 27.50 -18.24 -11.23
C ARG A 771 28.47 -19.42 -11.32
N LYS A 772 29.60 -19.34 -10.63
CA LYS A 772 30.61 -20.42 -10.58
C LYS A 772 30.06 -21.69 -9.94
N HIS A 773 29.42 -21.58 -8.77
CA HIS A 773 28.80 -22.73 -8.09
C HIS A 773 27.72 -23.41 -8.95
N MET A 774 26.97 -22.63 -9.73
CA MET A 774 25.88 -23.09 -10.60
C MET A 774 26.33 -23.51 -12.00
N ASN A 775 27.62 -23.47 -12.33
CA ASN A 775 28.14 -23.68 -13.68
C ASN A 775 27.43 -22.79 -14.74
N LEU A 776 27.12 -21.55 -14.38
CA LEU A 776 26.65 -20.50 -15.30
C LEU A 776 27.83 -19.75 -15.92
N SER A 777 27.61 -19.16 -17.08
CA SER A 777 28.61 -18.33 -17.76
C SER A 777 28.98 -17.11 -16.93
N THR A 778 30.28 -16.93 -16.70
CA THR A 778 30.89 -15.72 -16.12
C THR A 778 31.54 -14.83 -17.17
N LYS A 779 31.41 -15.16 -18.48
CA LYS A 779 32.07 -14.43 -19.59
C LYS A 779 31.65 -12.96 -19.66
N ASP A 780 30.42 -12.66 -19.29
CA ASP A 780 29.88 -11.31 -19.22
C ASP A 780 29.50 -10.99 -17.77
N ALA A 781 30.26 -10.09 -17.15
CA ALA A 781 29.97 -9.60 -15.80
C ALA A 781 28.70 -8.73 -15.77
N SER A 782 28.37 -8.05 -16.87
CA SER A 782 27.24 -7.14 -16.99
C SER A 782 25.91 -7.87 -17.16
N GLN A 783 25.86 -9.06 -17.79
CA GLN A 783 24.61 -9.84 -17.98
C GLN A 783 23.73 -9.90 -16.70
N PRO A 784 22.42 -9.58 -16.77
CA PRO A 784 21.52 -9.65 -15.61
C PRO A 784 21.22 -11.09 -15.17
N LEU A 785 21.02 -11.29 -13.87
CA LEU A 785 20.64 -12.54 -13.23
C LEU A 785 19.28 -12.37 -12.52
N VAL A 786 18.28 -13.09 -13.03
CA VAL A 786 16.92 -13.17 -12.47
C VAL A 786 16.85 -14.33 -11.48
N GLY A 787 16.47 -14.04 -10.23
CA GLY A 787 16.17 -15.02 -9.20
C GLY A 787 14.67 -15.32 -9.10
N CYS A 788 14.33 -16.54 -8.71
CA CYS A 788 13.01 -16.90 -8.23
C CYS A 788 13.15 -17.96 -7.13
N ILE A 789 12.60 -17.71 -5.94
CA ILE A 789 12.58 -18.65 -4.82
C ILE A 789 11.14 -18.77 -4.34
N THR A 790 10.52 -19.95 -4.49
CA THR A 790 9.09 -20.13 -4.19
C THR A 790 8.67 -21.60 -4.10
N ARG A 791 7.50 -21.87 -3.50
CA ARG A 791 6.83 -23.18 -3.63
C ARG A 791 6.11 -23.22 -4.97
N LEU A 792 6.34 -24.26 -5.77
CA LEU A 792 5.77 -24.38 -7.12
C LEU A 792 4.31 -24.86 -7.06
N VAL A 793 3.39 -23.97 -6.69
CA VAL A 793 1.95 -24.22 -6.57
C VAL A 793 1.13 -23.21 -7.39
N PRO A 794 -0.12 -23.51 -7.80
CA PRO A 794 -0.90 -22.63 -8.69
C PRO A 794 -1.02 -21.18 -8.23
N GLN A 795 -1.14 -20.94 -6.92
CA GLN A 795 -1.10 -19.61 -6.28
C GLN A 795 0.06 -18.74 -6.80
N LYS A 796 1.24 -19.32 -7.00
CA LYS A 796 2.49 -18.61 -7.33
C LYS A 796 2.69 -18.39 -8.83
N GLY A 797 1.67 -18.67 -9.65
CA GLY A 797 1.73 -18.40 -11.10
C GLY A 797 2.75 -19.25 -11.84
N VAL A 798 2.77 -20.57 -11.59
CA VAL A 798 3.80 -21.48 -12.15
C VAL A 798 3.94 -21.41 -13.68
N HIS A 799 2.87 -21.12 -14.42
CA HIS A 799 2.93 -20.89 -15.87
C HIS A 799 3.66 -19.57 -16.22
N LEU A 800 3.48 -18.52 -15.43
CA LEU A 800 4.23 -17.26 -15.55
C LEU A 800 5.69 -17.42 -15.10
N ILE A 801 5.99 -18.27 -14.10
CA ILE A 801 7.38 -18.64 -13.75
C ILE A 801 8.04 -19.37 -14.92
N ARG A 802 7.35 -20.34 -15.54
CA ARG A 802 7.82 -21.03 -16.75
C ARG A 802 8.12 -20.03 -17.87
N HIS A 803 7.19 -19.11 -18.15
CA HIS A 803 7.38 -18.04 -19.13
C HIS A 803 8.60 -17.16 -18.80
N ALA A 804 8.76 -16.75 -17.54
CA ALA A 804 9.89 -15.93 -17.08
C ALA A 804 11.26 -16.57 -17.36
N ILE A 805 11.38 -17.91 -17.28
CA ILE A 805 12.62 -18.63 -17.62
C ILE A 805 12.98 -18.41 -19.10
N TYR A 806 12.03 -18.62 -20.01
CA TYR A 806 12.26 -18.46 -21.46
C TYR A 806 12.41 -16.98 -21.85
N LYS A 807 11.60 -16.08 -21.30
CA LYS A 807 11.68 -14.63 -21.57
C LYS A 807 12.99 -14.02 -21.04
N THR A 808 13.55 -14.55 -19.96
CA THR A 808 14.87 -14.15 -19.46
C THR A 808 15.99 -14.52 -20.44
N LEU A 809 15.93 -15.70 -21.06
CA LEU A 809 16.87 -16.09 -22.13
C LEU A 809 16.71 -15.23 -23.38
N GLU A 810 15.46 -14.95 -23.79
CA GLU A 810 15.14 -14.09 -24.93
C GLU A 810 15.72 -12.66 -24.77
N LEU A 811 15.61 -12.10 -23.55
CA LEU A 811 16.16 -10.80 -23.19
C LEU A 811 17.67 -10.84 -22.86
N GLY A 812 18.36 -11.97 -23.11
CA GLY A 812 19.80 -12.10 -22.96
C GLY A 812 20.31 -12.17 -21.51
N GLY A 813 19.46 -12.55 -20.55
CA GLY A 813 19.81 -12.70 -19.13
C GLY A 813 20.12 -14.14 -18.71
N GLN A 814 20.25 -14.32 -17.39
CA GLN A 814 20.37 -15.63 -16.72
C GLN A 814 19.22 -15.84 -15.74
N PHE A 815 18.80 -17.09 -15.51
CA PHE A 815 17.72 -17.42 -14.57
C PHE A 815 18.14 -18.50 -13.57
N VAL A 816 17.84 -18.29 -12.29
CA VAL A 816 17.98 -19.31 -11.24
C VAL A 816 16.65 -19.46 -10.49
N LEU A 817 16.09 -20.67 -10.55
CA LEU A 817 14.93 -21.08 -9.75
C LEU A 817 15.38 -21.96 -8.58
N LEU A 818 14.89 -21.67 -7.37
CA LEU A 818 14.94 -22.57 -6.23
C LEU A 818 13.51 -22.84 -5.73
N GLY A 819 13.10 -24.10 -5.73
CA GLY A 819 11.75 -24.48 -5.29
C GLY A 819 11.25 -25.80 -5.85
N SER A 820 10.54 -26.56 -5.02
CA SER A 820 9.85 -27.80 -5.39
C SER A 820 8.33 -27.62 -5.40
N SER A 821 7.61 -28.60 -5.97
CA SER A 821 6.15 -28.68 -5.89
C SER A 821 5.69 -29.88 -5.04
N PRO A 822 4.70 -29.72 -4.15
CA PRO A 822 3.96 -30.85 -3.58
C PRO A 822 2.97 -31.47 -4.57
N VAL A 823 2.78 -30.87 -5.76
CA VAL A 823 1.82 -31.31 -6.78
C VAL A 823 2.56 -32.13 -7.85
N PRO A 824 2.36 -33.46 -7.95
CA PRO A 824 3.25 -34.32 -8.74
C PRO A 824 3.26 -34.07 -10.25
N TYR A 825 2.30 -33.34 -10.84
CA TYR A 825 2.37 -32.96 -12.26
C TYR A 825 3.20 -31.69 -12.48
N ILE A 826 3.12 -30.69 -11.58
CA ILE A 826 3.93 -29.48 -11.64
C ILE A 826 5.40 -29.82 -11.38
N GLN A 827 5.67 -30.69 -10.40
CA GLN A 827 7.03 -31.18 -10.13
C GLN A 827 7.65 -31.79 -11.39
N ARG A 828 6.94 -32.69 -12.09
CA ARG A 828 7.42 -33.32 -13.34
C ARG A 828 7.57 -32.35 -14.52
N GLU A 829 6.72 -31.33 -14.63
CA GLU A 829 6.88 -30.27 -15.64
C GLU A 829 8.21 -29.53 -15.42
N PHE A 830 8.48 -29.10 -14.19
CA PHE A 830 9.71 -28.39 -13.84
C PHE A 830 10.95 -29.27 -13.88
N GLU A 831 10.85 -30.57 -13.57
CA GLU A 831 11.92 -31.56 -13.81
C GLU A 831 12.27 -31.69 -15.29
N GLY A 832 11.26 -31.70 -16.17
CA GLY A 832 11.47 -31.67 -17.63
C GLY A 832 12.24 -30.42 -18.08
N ILE A 833 11.87 -29.25 -17.56
CA ILE A 833 12.54 -27.97 -17.84
C ILE A 833 13.98 -27.96 -17.27
N ALA A 834 14.19 -28.50 -16.06
CA ALA A 834 15.50 -28.60 -15.42
C ALA A 834 16.46 -29.48 -16.23
N ASN A 835 15.98 -30.64 -16.70
CA ASN A 835 16.74 -31.54 -17.57
C ASN A 835 17.06 -30.89 -18.92
N HIS A 836 16.11 -30.18 -19.54
CA HIS A 836 16.34 -29.43 -20.78
C HIS A 836 17.45 -28.37 -20.65
N PHE A 837 17.54 -27.70 -19.50
CA PHE A 837 18.55 -26.68 -19.24
C PHE A 837 19.81 -27.17 -18.51
N GLN A 838 19.98 -28.48 -18.24
CA GLN A 838 21.05 -29.00 -17.39
C GLN A 838 22.48 -28.60 -17.85
N SER A 839 22.71 -28.51 -19.16
CA SER A 839 23.99 -28.10 -19.77
C SER A 839 23.99 -26.65 -20.28
N ASN A 840 22.89 -25.92 -20.15
CA ASN A 840 22.74 -24.56 -20.67
C ASN A 840 23.63 -23.57 -19.89
N PRO A 841 24.32 -22.60 -20.53
CA PRO A 841 25.20 -21.67 -19.82
C PRO A 841 24.51 -20.54 -19.04
N HIS A 842 23.18 -20.42 -19.06
CA HIS A 842 22.44 -19.27 -18.51
C HIS A 842 21.25 -19.63 -17.58
N VAL A 843 20.76 -20.87 -17.55
CA VAL A 843 19.57 -21.27 -16.74
C VAL A 843 19.84 -22.46 -15.83
N ARG A 844 19.43 -22.36 -14.55
CA ARG A 844 19.43 -23.47 -13.58
C ARG A 844 18.12 -23.54 -12.79
N LEU A 845 17.63 -24.75 -12.57
CA LEU A 845 16.47 -25.04 -11.74
C LEU A 845 16.89 -26.00 -10.61
N LEU A 846 16.57 -25.65 -9.37
CA LEU A 846 16.98 -26.35 -8.16
C LEU A 846 15.71 -26.80 -7.42
N LEU A 847 15.25 -28.01 -7.72
CA LEU A 847 13.89 -28.46 -7.37
C LEU A 847 13.80 -29.05 -5.97
N LYS A 848 14.25 -28.28 -4.97
CA LYS A 848 14.31 -28.63 -3.55
C LYS A 848 14.02 -27.42 -2.65
N TYR A 849 13.82 -27.67 -1.36
CA TYR A 849 14.05 -26.66 -0.31
C TYR A 849 15.55 -26.62 0.02
N ASP A 850 16.12 -25.43 0.17
CA ASP A 850 17.50 -25.23 0.61
C ASP A 850 17.65 -23.81 1.19
N ASP A 851 17.78 -23.71 2.51
CA ASP A 851 17.73 -22.44 3.24
C ASP A 851 18.96 -21.58 2.92
N ALA A 852 20.16 -22.12 3.13
CA ALA A 852 21.44 -21.46 2.85
C ALA A 852 21.58 -21.00 1.39
N LEU A 853 21.06 -21.80 0.44
CA LEU A 853 21.09 -21.45 -0.97
C LEU A 853 20.10 -20.33 -1.32
N SER A 854 19.01 -20.15 -0.55
CA SER A 854 18.08 -19.03 -0.74
C SER A 854 18.76 -17.69 -0.48
N HIS A 855 19.50 -17.57 0.63
CA HIS A 855 20.33 -16.40 0.98
C HIS A 855 21.32 -16.04 -0.14
N LEU A 856 22.04 -17.04 -0.67
CA LEU A 856 22.97 -16.85 -1.79
C LEU A 856 22.28 -16.35 -3.07
N ILE A 857 21.07 -16.83 -3.38
CA ILE A 857 20.32 -16.39 -4.57
C ILE A 857 19.77 -14.97 -4.41
N TYR A 858 19.29 -14.58 -3.23
CA TYR A 858 18.93 -13.19 -2.94
C TYR A 858 20.13 -12.24 -3.08
N ALA A 859 21.29 -12.65 -2.57
CA ALA A 859 22.53 -11.88 -2.70
C ALA A 859 22.98 -11.73 -4.16
N ALA A 860 22.97 -12.82 -4.93
CA ALA A 860 23.48 -12.86 -6.30
C ALA A 860 22.56 -12.24 -7.36
N SER A 861 21.24 -12.29 -7.19
CA SER A 861 20.28 -11.80 -8.19
C SER A 861 20.22 -10.28 -8.28
N ASP A 862 20.09 -9.75 -9.50
CA ASP A 862 19.82 -8.32 -9.74
C ASP A 862 18.31 -8.05 -9.80
N LEU A 863 17.56 -9.03 -10.32
CA LEU A 863 16.10 -9.00 -10.49
C LEU A 863 15.48 -10.21 -9.77
N PHE A 864 14.29 -10.04 -9.20
CA PHE A 864 13.57 -11.14 -8.55
C PHE A 864 12.11 -11.20 -9.00
N VAL A 865 11.65 -12.36 -9.51
CA VAL A 865 10.28 -12.47 -10.07
C VAL A 865 9.31 -13.16 -9.10
N ILE A 866 8.19 -12.50 -8.79
CA ILE A 866 7.08 -13.01 -7.96
C ILE A 866 5.75 -12.84 -8.74
N PRO A 867 5.43 -13.72 -9.70
CA PRO A 867 4.30 -13.53 -10.62
C PRO A 867 3.01 -14.17 -10.09
N SER A 868 2.72 -13.99 -8.80
CA SER A 868 1.64 -14.71 -8.10
C SER A 868 0.24 -14.38 -8.63
N ILE A 869 -0.60 -15.40 -8.72
CA ILE A 869 -2.03 -15.29 -9.08
C ILE A 869 -2.81 -14.63 -7.95
N PHE A 870 -2.46 -14.90 -6.70
CA PHE A 870 -2.82 -14.08 -5.54
C PHE A 870 -1.73 -14.25 -4.47
N GLU A 871 -1.47 -13.23 -3.66
CA GLU A 871 -0.40 -13.26 -2.67
C GLU A 871 -0.82 -12.55 -1.37
N PRO A 872 -1.19 -13.28 -0.31
CA PRO A 872 -1.69 -12.69 0.92
C PRO A 872 -0.78 -11.62 1.51
N CYS A 873 0.53 -11.85 1.46
CA CYS A 873 1.55 -10.85 1.75
C CYS A 873 2.73 -10.97 0.78
N GLY A 874 3.38 -12.13 0.81
CA GLY A 874 4.74 -12.31 0.28
C GLY A 874 5.78 -11.73 1.25
N LEU A 875 6.84 -12.48 1.53
CA LEU A 875 8.04 -12.00 2.23
C LEU A 875 9.24 -11.91 1.27
N THR A 876 9.22 -12.69 0.19
CA THR A 876 10.36 -12.89 -0.72
C THR A 876 10.73 -11.62 -1.50
N GLN A 877 9.76 -10.73 -1.77
CA GLN A 877 9.98 -9.43 -2.39
C GLN A 877 10.65 -8.44 -1.42
N MET A 878 10.33 -8.49 -0.13
CA MET A 878 10.96 -7.67 0.91
C MET A 878 12.41 -8.13 1.14
N ILE A 879 12.63 -9.44 1.22
CA ILE A 879 13.98 -10.03 1.31
C ILE A 879 14.79 -9.69 0.05
N ALA A 880 14.23 -9.82 -1.15
CA ALA A 880 14.90 -9.43 -2.40
C ALA A 880 15.35 -7.96 -2.35
N MET A 881 14.46 -7.03 -2.00
CA MET A 881 14.78 -5.60 -1.86
C MET A 881 15.87 -5.34 -0.80
N ARG A 882 15.78 -6.00 0.36
CA ARG A 882 16.78 -5.93 1.44
C ARG A 882 18.18 -6.37 0.99
N TYR A 883 18.25 -7.32 0.05
CA TYR A 883 19.50 -7.80 -0.57
C TYR A 883 19.81 -7.07 -1.90
N GLY A 884 19.07 -6.02 -2.26
CA GLY A 884 19.32 -5.22 -3.46
C GLY A 884 18.96 -5.91 -4.77
N SER A 885 18.14 -6.94 -4.74
CA SER A 885 17.54 -7.58 -5.91
C SER A 885 16.16 -6.95 -6.18
N VAL A 886 15.99 -6.33 -7.33
CA VAL A 886 14.83 -5.47 -7.61
C VAL A 886 13.63 -6.34 -8.04
N PRO A 887 12.46 -6.22 -7.39
CA PRO A 887 11.34 -7.13 -7.62
C PRO A 887 10.55 -6.82 -8.90
N ILE A 888 10.10 -7.87 -9.58
CA ILE A 888 9.12 -7.87 -10.69
C ILE A 888 7.89 -8.67 -10.25
N VAL A 889 6.75 -8.02 -10.04
CA VAL A 889 5.58 -8.64 -9.36
C VAL A 889 4.24 -8.39 -10.05
N ARG A 890 3.25 -9.23 -9.75
CA ARG A 890 1.85 -8.89 -10.04
C ARG A 890 1.27 -8.00 -8.95
N LYS A 891 0.53 -6.94 -9.28
CA LYS A 891 -0.25 -6.14 -8.32
C LYS A 891 -1.42 -6.97 -7.78
N THR A 892 -1.24 -7.56 -6.58
CA THR A 892 -2.25 -8.32 -5.82
C THR A 892 -1.81 -8.50 -4.38
N GLY A 893 -2.75 -8.51 -3.44
CA GLY A 893 -2.50 -8.60 -2.00
C GLY A 893 -1.30 -7.77 -1.54
N GLY A 894 -0.43 -8.34 -0.70
CA GLY A 894 0.71 -7.60 -0.14
C GLY A 894 1.81 -7.25 -1.15
N LEU A 895 1.81 -7.82 -2.35
CA LEU A 895 2.70 -7.37 -3.43
C LEU A 895 2.28 -5.97 -3.93
N ASN A 896 0.98 -5.66 -3.91
CA ASN A 896 0.46 -4.32 -4.21
C ASN A 896 0.76 -3.31 -3.08
N ASP A 897 0.87 -3.78 -1.83
CA ASP A 897 1.16 -2.94 -0.66
C ASP A 897 2.68 -2.74 -0.40
N SER A 898 3.55 -3.50 -1.09
CA SER A 898 5.01 -3.46 -0.86
C SER A 898 5.85 -3.18 -2.11
N VAL A 899 5.34 -3.39 -3.33
CA VAL A 899 6.09 -3.13 -4.57
C VAL A 899 5.36 -2.13 -5.47
N PHE A 900 6.08 -1.07 -5.80
CA PHE A 900 5.61 0.13 -6.45
C PHE A 900 6.44 0.42 -7.70
N ASP A 901 5.78 0.53 -8.84
CA ASP A 901 6.43 0.62 -10.15
C ASP A 901 7.25 1.90 -10.32
N ILE A 902 8.48 1.81 -10.86
CA ILE A 902 9.31 2.99 -11.11
C ILE A 902 8.81 3.89 -12.25
N ASP A 903 8.15 3.32 -13.25
CA ASP A 903 7.60 4.06 -14.40
C ASP A 903 6.25 4.74 -14.08
N ASP A 904 5.54 4.28 -13.05
CA ASP A 904 4.22 4.80 -12.67
C ASP A 904 4.35 6.20 -12.04
N LYS A 905 4.06 7.21 -12.86
CA LYS A 905 4.19 8.63 -12.48
C LYS A 905 3.21 9.07 -11.41
N THR A 906 2.15 8.30 -11.14
CA THR A 906 1.17 8.62 -10.07
C THR A 906 1.72 8.33 -8.68
N ILE A 907 2.65 7.37 -8.58
CA ILE A 907 3.26 6.96 -7.31
C ILE A 907 4.31 8.02 -6.89
N PRO A 908 4.31 8.52 -5.64
CA PRO A 908 5.36 9.39 -5.14
C PRO A 908 6.75 8.75 -5.23
N VAL A 909 7.75 9.51 -5.69
CA VAL A 909 9.09 8.99 -6.06
C VAL A 909 9.76 8.19 -4.93
N GLN A 910 9.52 8.54 -3.67
CA GLN A 910 10.07 7.84 -2.51
C GLN A 910 9.61 6.38 -2.40
N PHE A 911 8.39 6.03 -2.78
CA PHE A 911 7.88 4.65 -2.63
C PHE A 911 8.29 3.71 -3.76
N ARG A 912 8.55 4.22 -4.97
CA ARG A 912 8.87 3.40 -6.16
C ARG A 912 10.11 2.53 -5.95
N ASN A 913 10.00 1.22 -6.11
CA ASN A 913 11.02 0.25 -5.72
C ASN A 913 11.13 -1.00 -6.63
N GLY A 914 10.29 -1.14 -7.65
CA GLY A 914 10.39 -2.29 -8.56
C GLY A 914 9.58 -2.13 -9.84
N PHE A 915 9.22 -3.26 -10.43
CA PHE A 915 8.42 -3.35 -11.64
C PHE A 915 7.16 -4.16 -11.37
N THR A 916 6.05 -3.74 -11.95
CA THR A 916 4.74 -4.33 -11.69
C THR A 916 3.99 -4.65 -12.98
N PHE A 917 3.08 -5.61 -12.90
CA PHE A 917 2.08 -5.88 -13.92
C PHE A 917 0.74 -6.26 -13.27
N VAL A 918 -0.38 -6.13 -13.98
CA VAL A 918 -1.72 -6.30 -13.39
C VAL A 918 -2.35 -7.64 -13.75
N LYS A 919 -2.48 -7.94 -15.05
CA LYS A 919 -3.11 -9.17 -15.53
C LYS A 919 -2.20 -10.39 -15.29
N PRO A 920 -2.73 -11.57 -14.90
CA PRO A 920 -1.94 -12.79 -14.78
C PRO A 920 -1.72 -13.45 -16.16
N ASP A 921 -1.06 -12.75 -17.09
CA ASP A 921 -0.77 -13.25 -18.44
C ASP A 921 0.68 -13.01 -18.87
N GLU A 922 1.13 -13.77 -19.87
CA GLU A 922 2.51 -13.77 -20.37
C GLU A 922 2.91 -12.42 -21.02
N GLN A 923 1.95 -11.68 -21.59
CA GLN A 923 2.18 -10.37 -22.21
C GLN A 923 2.45 -9.30 -21.15
N ALA A 924 1.65 -9.28 -20.08
CA ALA A 924 1.78 -8.35 -18.97
C ALA A 924 3.10 -8.57 -18.20
N LEU A 925 3.49 -9.83 -17.98
CA LEU A 925 4.80 -10.15 -17.39
C LEU A 925 5.97 -9.79 -18.31
N SER A 926 5.90 -10.12 -19.61
CA SER A 926 6.91 -9.71 -20.60
C SER A 926 7.15 -8.20 -20.57
N SER A 927 6.09 -7.39 -20.54
CA SER A 927 6.20 -5.93 -20.50
C SER A 927 6.88 -5.40 -19.23
N ALA A 928 6.69 -6.04 -18.07
CA ALA A 928 7.41 -5.68 -16.86
C ALA A 928 8.89 -6.09 -16.91
N MET A 929 9.19 -7.29 -17.45
CA MET A 929 10.57 -7.78 -17.63
C MET A 929 11.36 -6.96 -18.66
N GLU A 930 10.75 -6.59 -19.78
CA GLU A 930 11.36 -5.75 -20.82
C GLU A 930 11.77 -4.37 -20.27
N ARG A 931 10.92 -3.74 -19.44
CA ARG A 931 11.25 -2.49 -18.74
C ARG A 931 12.39 -2.69 -17.75
N ALA A 932 12.33 -3.74 -16.93
CA ALA A 932 13.36 -4.06 -15.94
C ALA A 932 14.75 -4.27 -16.57
N PHE A 933 14.82 -5.09 -17.63
CA PHE A 933 16.05 -5.33 -18.39
C PHE A 933 16.54 -4.07 -19.10
N LYS A 934 15.64 -3.22 -19.61
CA LYS A 934 16.01 -1.94 -20.22
C LYS A 934 16.70 -1.02 -19.21
N TYR A 935 16.12 -0.81 -18.04
CA TYR A 935 16.72 0.03 -16.99
C TYR A 935 18.08 -0.49 -16.54
N TYR A 936 18.18 -1.79 -16.28
CA TYR A 936 19.42 -2.46 -15.88
C TYR A 936 20.53 -2.29 -16.95
N ASN A 937 20.23 -2.54 -18.23
CA ASN A 937 21.23 -2.51 -19.31
C ASN A 937 21.57 -1.09 -19.79
N GLN A 938 20.62 -0.15 -19.78
CA GLN A 938 20.78 1.17 -20.42
C GLN A 938 21.06 2.31 -19.43
N ASN A 939 20.83 2.11 -18.13
CA ASN A 939 20.99 3.16 -17.12
C ASN A 939 21.70 2.69 -15.83
N PRO A 940 22.98 2.23 -15.89
CA PRO A 940 23.66 1.64 -14.72
C PRO A 940 23.70 2.52 -13.47
N GLU A 941 23.85 3.85 -13.62
CA GLU A 941 23.84 4.79 -12.49
C GLU A 941 22.46 4.86 -11.80
N ILE A 942 21.39 4.92 -12.58
CA ILE A 942 19.99 4.92 -12.08
C ILE A 942 19.68 3.55 -11.47
N TRP A 943 20.19 2.47 -12.06
CA TRP A 943 20.09 1.12 -11.51
C TRP A 943 20.76 1.01 -10.14
N GLN A 944 21.99 1.52 -10.01
CA GLN A 944 22.71 1.53 -8.74
C GLN A 944 21.95 2.35 -7.68
N GLN A 945 21.46 3.54 -8.03
CA GLN A 945 20.63 4.36 -7.13
C GLN A 945 19.35 3.62 -6.69
N LEU A 946 18.69 2.89 -7.60
CA LEU A 946 17.53 2.06 -7.27
C LEU A 946 17.90 0.93 -6.29
N VAL A 947 18.98 0.19 -6.55
CA VAL A 947 19.50 -0.87 -5.67
C VAL A 947 19.81 -0.34 -4.27
N GLN A 948 20.57 0.76 -4.17
CA GLN A 948 20.89 1.39 -2.88
C GLN A 948 19.63 1.88 -2.15
N LYS A 949 18.64 2.38 -2.89
CA LYS A 949 17.36 2.83 -2.33
C LYS A 949 16.54 1.69 -1.75
N VAL A 950 16.39 0.57 -2.47
CA VAL A 950 15.56 -0.56 -2.00
C VAL A 950 16.20 -1.28 -0.81
N MET A 951 17.52 -1.33 -0.72
CA MET A 951 18.24 -1.85 0.45
C MET A 951 18.08 -0.98 1.71
N ARG A 952 17.74 0.31 1.55
CA ARG A 952 17.45 1.26 2.64
C ARG A 952 15.97 1.32 3.02
N MET A 953 15.08 0.59 2.34
CA MET A 953 13.67 0.55 2.72
C MET A 953 13.50 -0.27 4.00
N ASP A 954 12.78 0.31 4.96
CA ASP A 954 12.42 -0.38 6.19
C ASP A 954 11.24 -1.32 5.94
N PHE A 955 11.52 -2.62 6.00
CA PHE A 955 10.55 -3.71 6.04
C PHE A 955 10.67 -4.51 7.35
N SER A 956 11.23 -3.92 8.41
CA SER A 956 11.31 -4.54 9.73
C SER A 956 9.93 -4.77 10.35
N TRP A 957 9.89 -5.61 11.38
CA TRP A 957 8.66 -5.83 12.14
C TRP A 957 8.24 -4.64 13.01
N ASP A 958 9.08 -3.64 13.24
CA ASP A 958 8.85 -2.65 14.29
C ASP A 958 7.61 -1.75 14.00
N SER A 959 7.35 -1.43 12.74
CA SER A 959 6.14 -0.70 12.27
C SER A 959 4.86 -1.55 12.35
N SER A 960 4.94 -2.82 11.95
CA SER A 960 3.78 -3.73 11.94
C SER A 960 3.44 -4.23 13.33
N ALA A 961 4.44 -4.50 14.17
CA ALA A 961 4.26 -4.92 15.56
C ALA A 961 3.61 -3.81 16.41
N ALA A 962 3.88 -2.53 16.12
CA ALA A 962 3.18 -1.41 16.77
C ALA A 962 1.66 -1.41 16.48
N GLN A 963 1.24 -1.79 15.27
CA GLN A 963 -0.19 -1.93 14.93
C GLN A 963 -0.83 -3.14 15.62
N TYR A 964 -0.10 -4.25 15.80
CA TYR A 964 -0.56 -5.37 16.62
C TYR A 964 -0.68 -4.98 18.11
N GLU A 965 0.32 -4.29 18.65
CA GLU A 965 0.35 -3.76 20.02
C GLU A 965 -0.84 -2.82 20.30
N GLU A 966 -1.12 -1.86 19.42
CA GLU A 966 -2.29 -0.96 19.53
C GLU A 966 -3.61 -1.76 19.61
N LEU A 967 -3.80 -2.76 18.74
CA LEU A 967 -4.99 -3.60 18.75
C LEU A 967 -5.10 -4.43 20.03
N TYR A 968 -3.98 -4.94 20.54
CA TYR A 968 -3.93 -5.67 21.82
C TYR A 968 -4.35 -4.75 22.98
N GLU A 969 -3.70 -3.59 23.12
CA GLU A 969 -3.99 -2.62 24.20
C GLU A 969 -5.44 -2.13 24.12
N MET A 970 -5.95 -1.78 22.93
CA MET A 970 -7.37 -1.39 22.74
C MET A 970 -8.35 -2.49 23.16
N SER A 971 -8.04 -3.75 22.84
CA SER A 971 -8.89 -4.90 23.16
C SER A 971 -8.90 -5.21 24.67
N VAL A 972 -7.71 -5.16 25.29
CA VAL A 972 -7.51 -5.36 26.74
C VAL A 972 -8.12 -4.20 27.54
N ALA A 973 -7.96 -2.96 27.09
CA ALA A 973 -8.56 -1.79 27.73
C ALA A 973 -10.10 -1.86 27.73
N ARG A 974 -10.71 -2.24 26.61
CA ARG A 974 -12.16 -2.47 26.52
C ARG A 974 -12.64 -3.52 27.51
N ALA A 975 -11.94 -4.66 27.61
CA ALA A 975 -12.29 -5.70 28.58
C ALA A 975 -12.14 -5.24 30.04
N ARG A 976 -11.04 -4.56 30.37
CA ARG A 976 -10.79 -4.00 31.71
C ARG A 976 -11.79 -2.89 32.07
N ALA A 977 -12.39 -2.20 31.09
CA ALA A 977 -13.50 -1.28 31.30
C ALA A 977 -14.83 -2.03 31.53
N SER A 978 -15.18 -3.01 30.69
CA SER A 978 -16.39 -3.83 30.84
C SER A 978 -16.42 -4.70 32.10
N ALA A 979 -15.27 -4.95 32.74
CA ALA A 979 -15.17 -5.64 34.03
C ALA A 979 -15.20 -4.69 35.25
N ARG A 980 -15.39 -3.37 35.02
CA ARG A 980 -15.50 -2.32 36.07
C ARG A 980 -16.86 -1.62 36.06
N ALA A 981 -17.72 -1.94 35.09
CA ALA A 981 -19.08 -1.44 34.92
C ALA A 981 -20.09 -2.54 35.29
#